data_AF-A0A542FR26-F1
#
_entry.id   AF-A0A542FR26-F1
#
_cell.length_a   1.000
_cell.length_b   1.000
_cell.length_c   1.000
_cell.angle_alpha   90.00
_cell.angle_beta   90.00
_cell.angle_gamma   90.00
#
_symmetry.space_group_name_H-M   'P 1'
#
loop_
_entity.id
_entity.type
_entity.pdbx_description
1 polymer ?
#
loop_
_entity_poly.entity_id
_entity_poly.type
_entity_poly.pdbx_seq_one_letter_code
_entity_poly.pdbx_strand_id
1 'polypeptide(L)'
;MDTRTPRRHRAALAGGIAALVAASVLIAPPALAQSAPPATVSIDLEGTWKFTKGDDPSYASPSFDDSAWSDIQVPGDGSPFASYDGFAWYRLDFTLPAEAQGTNLVASLGFLDDIDEAFLNGVRIGGSGTMPPAASSQWFEKRLYPVPADAPNFGGENTLAVRLYDMNGGGGWYEGPVGIFSKDAVRENVYGISGPLASAEQTAAVNAFLAAQRAALASGNIRAYLATLDKDYFHDGRSKERRERELRSWLAESGTLTLTDGEVEVVQGADGSLIVDTNRTITGTRDGQPYTFQPAAQQFLRFSSSTLTETGNASRFFRETVDSTLEGSPREFVTYLPPSYLEEPNRSYPVVYLFHGINGGSREWEPRDIDDVLDGLWAEGLAESIVIMPDGESLWYADQPNGVPWRSMFLTEMMPLVDAEYRTLPTREFRGLSGVSMGGFGAYSIGLSNPDKFSSLASHIGALSFSSAGLPTPLAQVAGMTTEQLSAYDFYFDACEFDEYRFDNAARSMSATLTTKGVPHTWLVEPEGRHNDACWMPHLRDSFRMHSDNFRSSGLVEDTIRPTATLVSPTTAGPFPTLTLTVDATDNKGLTRIVANVYRGTTLVKSTQSAAGGAVSASHTANVTLPDGAYTVRYNAQDTSGNISATKTFDVTVDATKPTVTVKTGANETVGSNGGYSLVSFKLYDAGKIDKVVLNGVVKDLSNNAWSDVNFVKPGVFGAKAGANSLVVYDVAGNTTTMEFTLR
;
A
#
# COMPACT_ATOMS: atom_id res chain seq x y z
N MET A 1 -61.73 29.79 -26.40
CA MET A 1 -60.97 29.99 -27.64
C MET A 1 -59.62 29.34 -27.40
N ASP A 2 -59.46 28.02 -27.48
CA ASP A 2 -59.66 27.14 -28.65
C ASP A 2 -58.91 27.72 -29.85
N THR A 3 -57.75 27.18 -30.22
CA THR A 3 -57.69 26.05 -31.16
C THR A 3 -56.69 24.93 -30.77
N ARG A 4 -57.25 23.74 -30.58
CA ARG A 4 -56.58 22.41 -30.67
C ARG A 4 -56.38 21.99 -32.13
N THR A 5 -55.35 21.18 -32.43
CA THR A 5 -55.47 19.80 -32.98
C THR A 5 -54.09 19.13 -33.23
N PRO A 6 -54.00 17.79 -33.35
CA PRO A 6 -53.07 16.98 -32.56
C PRO A 6 -52.11 16.10 -33.39
N ARG A 7 -51.08 15.52 -32.75
CA ARG A 7 -50.33 14.38 -33.31
C ARG A 7 -50.72 13.07 -32.63
N ARG A 8 -50.79 12.05 -33.47
CA ARG A 8 -51.57 10.81 -33.33
C ARG A 8 -50.78 9.72 -32.60
N HIS A 9 -51.48 8.97 -31.76
CA HIS A 9 -51.12 7.59 -31.41
C HIS A 9 -51.28 6.66 -32.62
N ARG A 10 -50.25 5.87 -32.92
CA ARG A 10 -50.31 4.54 -33.57
C ARG A 10 -49.18 3.71 -32.96
N ALA A 11 -49.51 2.78 -32.08
CA ALA A 11 -49.78 1.37 -32.39
C ALA A 11 -48.47 0.58 -32.50
N ALA A 12 -48.23 -0.24 -31.47
CA ALA A 12 -47.17 -1.22 -31.40
C ALA A 12 -47.30 -2.24 -32.54
N LEU A 13 -46.22 -2.42 -33.29
CA LEU A 13 -46.06 -3.58 -34.16
C LEU A 13 -45.20 -4.60 -33.41
N ALA A 14 -45.86 -5.69 -33.01
CA ALA A 14 -45.21 -6.93 -32.62
C ALA A 14 -44.56 -7.54 -33.88
N GLY A 15 -43.23 -7.61 -33.90
CA GLY A 15 -42.45 -8.38 -34.85
C GLY A 15 -41.63 -9.39 -34.07
N GLY A 16 -42.12 -10.62 -33.99
CA GLY A 16 -41.36 -11.74 -33.42
C GLY A 16 -40.17 -12.07 -34.31
N ILE A 17 -38.97 -11.97 -33.74
CA ILE A 17 -37.79 -12.65 -34.25
C ILE A 17 -37.49 -13.77 -33.26
N ALA A 18 -37.70 -15.01 -33.71
CA ALA A 18 -37.31 -16.21 -33.00
C ALA A 18 -35.79 -16.18 -32.78
N ALA A 19 -35.35 -16.08 -31.53
CA ALA A 19 -33.96 -16.31 -31.16
C ALA A 19 -33.67 -17.80 -31.32
N LEU A 20 -32.97 -18.16 -32.39
CA LEU A 20 -32.28 -19.44 -32.49
C LEU A 20 -31.18 -19.46 -31.43
N VAL A 21 -31.38 -20.27 -30.38
CA VAL A 21 -30.32 -20.65 -29.45
C VAL A 21 -29.37 -21.59 -30.20
N ALA A 22 -28.34 -21.02 -30.82
CA ALA A 22 -27.18 -21.77 -31.23
C ALA A 22 -26.29 -21.95 -30.00
N ALA A 23 -26.29 -23.16 -29.43
CA ALA A 23 -25.29 -23.57 -28.46
C ALA A 23 -23.93 -23.66 -29.17
N SER A 24 -23.22 -22.54 -29.23
CA SER A 24 -21.82 -22.52 -29.64
C SER A 24 -21.00 -23.13 -28.51
N VAL A 25 -20.58 -24.38 -28.71
CA VAL A 25 -19.49 -24.98 -27.95
C VAL A 25 -18.27 -24.09 -28.17
N LEU A 26 -17.92 -23.31 -27.14
CA LEU A 26 -16.67 -22.55 -27.06
C LEU A 26 -15.52 -23.57 -27.01
N ILE A 27 -15.03 -23.94 -28.19
CA ILE A 27 -13.71 -24.53 -28.32
C ILE A 27 -12.75 -23.38 -28.00
N ALA A 28 -12.10 -23.47 -26.84
CA ALA A 28 -10.99 -22.58 -26.52
C ALA A 28 -9.99 -22.64 -27.69
N PRO A 29 -9.55 -21.49 -28.24
CA PRO A 29 -8.49 -21.52 -29.24
C PRO A 29 -7.28 -22.22 -28.63
N PRO A 30 -6.54 -23.04 -29.40
CA PRO A 30 -5.29 -23.61 -28.91
C PRO A 30 -4.42 -22.46 -28.43
N ALA A 31 -3.78 -22.64 -27.25
CA ALA A 31 -2.80 -21.70 -26.74
C ALA A 31 -1.86 -21.33 -27.89
N LEU A 32 -1.89 -20.06 -28.30
CA LEU A 32 -0.98 -19.55 -29.31
C LEU A 32 0.42 -19.85 -28.80
N ALA A 33 1.16 -20.69 -29.53
CA ALA A 33 2.58 -20.85 -29.31
C ALA A 33 3.18 -19.44 -29.31
N GLN A 34 3.84 -19.08 -28.22
CA GLN A 34 4.55 -17.82 -28.07
C GLN A 34 5.47 -17.69 -29.28
N SER A 35 5.21 -16.72 -30.16
CA SER A 35 6.13 -16.38 -31.24
C SER A 35 7.51 -16.11 -30.65
N ALA A 36 8.58 -16.30 -31.43
CA ALA A 36 9.92 -15.89 -31.02
C ALA A 36 9.83 -14.48 -30.39
N PRO A 37 10.52 -14.22 -29.26
CA PRO A 37 10.40 -12.94 -28.59
C PRO A 37 10.70 -11.83 -29.61
N PRO A 38 9.87 -10.77 -29.67
CA PRO A 38 10.15 -9.63 -30.52
C PRO A 38 11.56 -9.12 -30.23
N ALA A 39 12.24 -8.59 -31.25
CA ALA A 39 13.56 -8.02 -31.06
C ALA A 39 13.49 -6.91 -30.00
N THR A 40 14.34 -6.97 -28.98
CA THR A 40 14.53 -5.85 -28.05
C THR A 40 15.13 -4.67 -28.83
N VAL A 41 14.44 -3.54 -28.83
CA VAL A 41 14.86 -2.29 -29.46
C VAL A 41 15.21 -1.31 -28.35
N SER A 42 16.45 -0.83 -28.36
CA SER A 42 16.91 0.16 -27.40
C SER A 42 17.81 1.16 -28.13
N ILE A 43 17.19 2.17 -28.74
CA ILE A 43 17.89 3.23 -29.45
C ILE A 43 18.01 4.44 -28.52
N ASP A 44 19.22 4.65 -28.03
CA ASP A 44 19.60 5.85 -27.30
C ASP A 44 19.67 7.05 -28.26
N LEU A 45 18.95 8.10 -27.93
CA LEU A 45 18.87 9.35 -28.70
C LEU A 45 19.39 10.55 -27.88
N GLU A 46 20.05 10.31 -26.75
CA GLU A 46 20.74 11.37 -26.01
C GLU A 46 21.94 11.91 -26.80
N GLY A 47 22.24 13.19 -26.60
CA GLY A 47 23.35 13.89 -27.22
C GLY A 47 22.92 15.15 -27.96
N THR A 48 23.45 15.34 -29.17
CA THR A 48 23.34 16.62 -29.89
C THR A 48 22.13 16.63 -30.82
N TRP A 49 21.19 17.55 -30.58
CA TRP A 49 20.00 17.76 -31.39
C TRP A 49 20.05 19.11 -32.10
N LYS A 50 19.30 19.24 -33.20
CA LYS A 50 19.02 20.53 -33.84
C LYS A 50 17.96 21.29 -33.05
N PHE A 51 18.13 22.60 -32.94
CA PHE A 51 17.31 23.48 -32.12
C PHE A 51 17.06 24.83 -32.78
N THR A 52 15.80 25.30 -32.71
CA THR A 52 15.42 26.67 -33.05
C THR A 52 14.32 27.21 -32.13
N LYS A 53 14.23 28.53 -32.04
CA LYS A 53 13.13 29.26 -31.39
C LYS A 53 12.04 29.59 -32.42
N GLY A 54 10.82 29.80 -31.93
CA GLY A 54 9.65 30.11 -32.74
C GLY A 54 8.75 28.89 -32.95
N ASP A 55 7.62 29.11 -33.61
CA ASP A 55 6.57 28.10 -33.80
C ASP A 55 6.16 27.99 -35.26
N ASP A 56 6.74 27.06 -35.99
CA ASP A 56 6.35 26.74 -37.36
C ASP A 56 6.03 25.24 -37.46
N PRO A 57 4.76 24.88 -37.69
CA PRO A 57 4.35 23.48 -37.81
C PRO A 57 5.06 22.70 -38.93
N SER A 58 5.67 23.39 -39.92
CA SER A 58 6.44 22.71 -40.97
C SER A 58 7.70 22.01 -40.44
N TYR A 59 8.17 22.39 -39.25
CA TYR A 59 9.33 21.79 -38.59
C TYR A 59 9.12 20.32 -38.19
N ALA A 60 7.87 19.88 -38.07
CA ALA A 60 7.55 18.46 -37.88
C ALA A 60 7.85 17.60 -39.11
N SER A 61 7.91 18.18 -40.31
CA SER A 61 8.10 17.43 -41.56
C SER A 61 9.47 16.76 -41.61
N PRO A 62 9.59 15.49 -42.04
CA PRO A 62 10.89 14.84 -42.24
C PRO A 62 11.66 15.45 -43.43
N SER A 63 10.99 16.19 -44.31
CA SER A 63 11.62 16.85 -45.46
C SER A 63 12.12 18.28 -45.18
N PHE A 64 11.91 18.79 -43.97
CA PHE A 64 12.38 20.12 -43.59
C PHE A 64 13.89 20.15 -43.42
N ASP A 65 14.54 21.16 -44.03
CA ASP A 65 15.98 21.40 -43.94
C ASP A 65 16.30 22.27 -42.71
N ASP A 66 16.84 21.65 -41.67
CA ASP A 66 17.28 22.30 -40.43
C ASP A 66 18.78 22.56 -40.39
N SER A 67 19.49 22.52 -41.52
CA SER A 67 20.93 22.78 -41.56
C SER A 67 21.34 24.15 -41.03
N ALA A 68 20.40 25.10 -41.00
CA ALA A 68 20.59 26.44 -40.43
C ALA A 68 20.31 26.54 -38.91
N TRP A 69 19.79 25.47 -38.28
CA TRP A 69 19.48 25.46 -36.86
C TRP A 69 20.74 25.30 -36.01
N SER A 70 20.68 25.84 -34.79
CA SER A 70 21.73 25.65 -33.79
C SER A 70 21.72 24.24 -33.23
N ASP A 71 22.86 23.80 -32.69
CA ASP A 71 22.94 22.54 -31.96
C ASP A 71 22.65 22.77 -30.46
N ILE A 72 22.03 21.78 -29.81
CA ILE A 72 21.77 21.77 -28.36
C ILE A 72 22.02 20.36 -27.79
N GLN A 73 22.39 20.26 -26.50
CA GLN A 73 22.48 18.97 -25.81
C GLN A 73 21.12 18.57 -25.23
N VAL A 74 20.77 17.29 -25.38
CA VAL A 74 19.54 16.67 -24.88
C VAL A 74 19.88 15.32 -24.21
N PRO A 75 19.51 15.10 -22.94
CA PRO A 75 19.09 16.14 -22.00
C PRO A 75 20.23 17.13 -21.72
N GLY A 76 19.91 18.30 -21.18
CA GLY A 76 20.88 19.35 -20.90
C GLY A 76 20.34 20.43 -19.97
N ASP A 77 21.15 21.44 -19.68
CA ASP A 77 20.81 22.57 -18.79
C ASP A 77 19.79 23.55 -19.38
N GLY A 78 19.18 23.21 -20.51
CA GLY A 78 18.26 24.07 -21.24
C GLY A 78 18.91 25.25 -21.97
N SER A 79 20.23 25.49 -21.89
CA SER A 79 20.86 26.61 -22.61
C SER A 79 20.83 26.41 -24.13
N PRO A 80 20.42 27.41 -24.96
CA PRO A 80 20.12 28.82 -24.66
C PRO A 80 18.61 29.13 -24.50
N PHE A 81 17.81 28.12 -24.21
CA PHE A 81 16.37 28.18 -23.99
C PHE A 81 15.98 28.46 -22.52
N ALA A 82 16.87 28.18 -21.55
CA ALA A 82 16.63 28.31 -20.10
C ALA A 82 16.24 29.71 -19.57
N SER A 83 16.16 30.72 -20.43
CA SER A 83 15.71 32.09 -20.08
C SER A 83 14.74 32.66 -21.11
N TYR A 84 14.15 31.80 -21.95
CA TYR A 84 13.30 32.19 -23.06
C TYR A 84 11.92 31.53 -22.95
N ASP A 85 10.95 32.33 -22.53
CA ASP A 85 9.54 31.99 -22.56
C ASP A 85 9.03 31.99 -24.02
N GLY A 86 8.41 30.90 -24.45
CA GLY A 86 7.81 30.77 -25.77
C GLY A 86 8.06 29.41 -26.44
N PHE A 87 7.86 29.38 -27.75
CA PHE A 87 7.98 28.14 -28.52
C PHE A 87 9.42 27.85 -28.95
N ALA A 88 9.79 26.59 -28.88
CA ALA A 88 11.00 26.06 -29.47
C ALA A 88 10.76 24.69 -30.11
N TRP A 89 11.66 24.31 -31.00
CA TRP A 89 11.64 23.03 -31.68
C TRP A 89 13.00 22.35 -31.60
N TYR A 90 12.95 21.05 -31.32
CA TYR A 90 14.09 20.13 -31.31
C TYR A 90 13.92 19.13 -32.44
N ARG A 91 14.98 18.80 -33.19
CA ARG A 91 14.97 17.78 -34.24
C ARG A 91 16.20 16.89 -34.16
N LEU A 92 16.01 15.59 -34.40
CA LEU A 92 17.08 14.61 -34.54
C LEU A 92 16.73 13.59 -35.63
N ASP A 93 17.67 13.38 -36.54
CA ASP A 93 17.62 12.27 -37.48
C ASP A 93 18.35 11.05 -36.92
N PHE A 94 17.73 9.88 -37.05
CA PHE A 94 18.27 8.61 -36.56
C PHE A 94 17.83 7.44 -37.44
N THR A 95 18.53 6.32 -37.35
CA THR A 95 18.18 5.11 -38.12
C THR A 95 17.53 4.08 -37.21
N LEU A 96 16.39 3.53 -37.64
CA LEU A 96 15.78 2.38 -36.98
C LEU A 96 16.19 1.08 -37.66
N PRO A 97 16.57 0.04 -36.90
CA PRO A 97 16.84 -1.28 -37.46
C PRO A 97 15.60 -1.88 -38.12
N ALA A 98 15.78 -2.69 -39.17
CA ALA A 98 14.66 -3.34 -39.87
C ALA A 98 13.94 -4.36 -38.97
N GLU A 99 14.68 -4.99 -38.06
CA GLU A 99 14.19 -5.94 -37.07
C GLU A 99 13.28 -5.31 -36.00
N ALA A 100 13.23 -3.97 -35.89
CA ALA A 100 12.24 -3.30 -35.05
C ALA A 100 10.82 -3.39 -35.60
N GLN A 101 10.63 -3.80 -36.86
CA GLN A 101 9.31 -3.91 -37.46
C GLN A 101 8.46 -4.96 -36.72
N GLY A 102 7.28 -4.55 -36.25
CA GLY A 102 6.35 -5.41 -35.54
C GLY A 102 6.56 -5.47 -34.03
N THR A 103 7.45 -4.64 -33.46
CA THR A 103 7.58 -4.45 -32.02
C THR A 103 6.73 -3.25 -31.56
N ASN A 104 6.30 -3.27 -30.29
CA ASN A 104 5.61 -2.14 -29.68
C ASN A 104 6.66 -1.13 -29.20
N LEU A 105 6.84 -0.06 -29.99
CA LEU A 105 7.81 1.00 -29.71
C LEU A 105 7.19 2.13 -28.88
N VAL A 106 8.00 2.73 -28.02
CA VAL A 106 7.69 3.88 -27.19
C VAL A 106 8.84 4.88 -27.34
N ALA A 107 8.48 6.13 -27.59
CA ALA A 107 9.42 7.24 -27.48
C ALA A 107 9.45 7.68 -26.00
N SER A 108 10.58 7.46 -25.34
CA SER A 108 10.85 8.08 -24.04
C SER A 108 11.53 9.40 -24.30
N LEU A 109 10.95 10.47 -23.77
CA LEU A 109 11.55 11.81 -23.82
C LEU A 109 11.98 12.28 -22.43
N GLY A 110 11.95 11.43 -21.40
CA GLY A 110 12.34 11.84 -20.04
C GLY A 110 11.48 13.02 -19.54
N PHE A 111 12.10 14.06 -18.99
CA PHE A 111 11.40 15.24 -18.48
C PHE A 111 11.73 16.51 -19.28
N LEU A 112 10.67 17.22 -19.67
CA LEU A 112 10.72 18.46 -20.42
C LEU A 112 9.90 19.51 -19.71
N ASP A 113 10.44 20.71 -19.66
CA ASP A 113 9.75 21.88 -19.17
C ASP A 113 8.77 22.46 -20.22
N ASP A 114 7.86 23.31 -19.79
CA ASP A 114 6.49 22.96 -19.38
C ASP A 114 5.66 22.00 -20.25
N ILE A 115 5.55 22.25 -21.56
CA ILE A 115 4.53 21.65 -22.45
C ILE A 115 5.20 21.17 -23.74
N ASP A 116 4.85 19.99 -24.21
CA ASP A 116 5.44 19.42 -25.42
C ASP A 116 4.43 18.73 -26.35
N GLU A 117 4.79 18.66 -27.63
CA GLU A 117 4.23 17.75 -28.62
C GLU A 117 5.35 17.08 -29.41
N ALA A 118 5.28 15.77 -29.55
CA ALA A 118 6.29 14.98 -30.25
C ALA A 118 5.76 14.43 -31.57
N PHE A 119 6.62 14.43 -32.60
CA PHE A 119 6.31 14.01 -33.95
C PHE A 119 7.39 13.08 -34.48
N LEU A 120 7.02 11.90 -34.98
CA LEU A 120 7.91 11.01 -35.71
C LEU A 120 7.55 11.05 -37.19
N ASN A 121 8.49 11.43 -38.04
CA ASN A 121 8.29 11.57 -39.49
C ASN A 121 7.06 12.44 -39.85
N GLY A 122 6.80 13.48 -39.06
CA GLY A 122 5.65 14.38 -39.24
C GLY A 122 4.32 13.86 -38.68
N VAL A 123 4.28 12.64 -38.14
CA VAL A 123 3.10 12.09 -37.44
C VAL A 123 3.22 12.41 -35.96
N ARG A 124 2.22 13.11 -35.40
CA ARG A 124 2.17 13.38 -33.95
C ARG A 124 2.03 12.07 -33.18
N ILE A 125 2.99 11.77 -32.30
CA ILE A 125 3.01 10.55 -31.49
C ILE A 125 2.57 10.80 -30.04
N GLY A 126 2.65 12.03 -29.55
CA GLY A 126 2.28 12.35 -28.18
C GLY A 126 2.43 13.82 -27.83
N GLY A 127 2.15 14.14 -26.57
CA GLY A 127 2.33 15.46 -25.99
C GLY A 127 1.73 15.53 -24.59
N SER A 128 2.29 16.38 -23.74
CA SER A 128 1.84 16.59 -22.36
C SER A 128 1.68 18.07 -22.08
N GLY A 129 0.73 18.36 -21.19
CA GLY A 129 0.27 19.71 -20.94
C GLY A 129 -0.70 20.19 -22.01
N THR A 130 -1.09 21.45 -21.91
CA THR A 130 -1.98 22.08 -22.89
C THR A 130 -1.25 23.25 -23.52
N MET A 131 -1.25 23.34 -24.85
CA MET A 131 -0.65 24.47 -25.57
C MET A 131 -1.49 25.75 -25.41
N PRO A 132 -0.91 26.96 -25.59
CA PRO A 132 -1.65 28.22 -25.60
C PRO A 132 -2.87 28.21 -26.55
N PRO A 133 -3.95 28.97 -26.23
CA PRO A 133 -4.05 29.98 -25.18
C PRO A 133 -4.42 29.45 -23.78
N ALA A 134 -4.72 28.16 -23.63
CA ALA A 134 -5.07 27.55 -22.35
C ALA A 134 -3.86 26.79 -21.77
N ALA A 135 -2.71 27.46 -21.69
CA ALA A 135 -1.46 26.82 -21.35
C ALA A 135 -1.50 26.18 -19.95
N SER A 136 -1.10 24.91 -19.86
CA SER A 136 -1.02 24.17 -18.59
C SER A 136 0.25 23.34 -18.59
N SER A 137 1.17 23.66 -17.69
CA SER A 137 2.44 22.96 -17.53
C SER A 137 2.24 21.51 -17.08
N GLN A 138 3.17 20.65 -17.52
CA GLN A 138 3.39 19.30 -17.03
C GLN A 138 4.89 19.04 -16.86
N TRP A 139 5.69 20.03 -16.45
CA TRP A 139 7.15 19.89 -16.41
C TRP A 139 7.63 18.64 -15.64
N PHE A 140 6.92 18.28 -14.58
CA PHE A 140 7.17 17.12 -13.71
C PHE A 140 6.70 15.76 -14.26
N GLU A 141 6.13 15.67 -15.46
CA GLU A 141 5.73 14.38 -16.03
C GLU A 141 6.86 13.69 -16.79
N LYS A 142 7.03 12.38 -16.60
CA LYS A 142 7.90 11.61 -17.50
C LYS A 142 7.16 11.35 -18.81
N ARG A 143 7.78 11.72 -19.94
CA ARG A 143 7.20 11.58 -21.28
C ARG A 143 7.44 10.20 -21.86
N LEU A 144 6.39 9.41 -21.96
CA LEU A 144 6.39 8.10 -22.61
C LEU A 144 5.27 8.05 -23.64
N TYR A 145 5.62 8.16 -24.92
CA TYR A 145 4.66 8.22 -26.02
C TYR A 145 4.68 6.94 -26.85
N PRO A 146 3.57 6.18 -26.90
CA PRO A 146 3.45 5.05 -27.81
C PRO A 146 3.68 5.48 -29.26
N VAL A 147 4.54 4.77 -29.99
CA VAL A 147 4.82 5.06 -31.39
C VAL A 147 3.86 4.27 -32.28
N PRO A 148 3.05 4.91 -33.14
CA PRO A 148 2.19 4.22 -34.09
C PRO A 148 2.99 3.32 -35.02
N ALA A 149 2.50 2.11 -35.31
CA ALA A 149 3.24 1.10 -36.08
C ALA A 149 3.55 1.52 -37.54
N ASP A 150 2.85 2.51 -38.08
CA ASP A 150 3.00 3.04 -39.43
C ASP A 150 3.79 4.35 -39.50
N ALA A 151 4.16 4.94 -38.36
CA ALA A 151 4.95 6.17 -38.33
C ALA A 151 6.45 5.95 -38.67
N PRO A 152 7.13 4.87 -38.22
CA PRO A 152 8.55 4.68 -38.50
C PRO A 152 8.88 4.14 -39.90
N ASN A 153 10.02 4.57 -40.43
CA ASN A 153 10.73 3.95 -41.55
C ASN A 153 11.68 2.87 -41.00
N PHE A 154 11.22 1.62 -40.96
CA PHE A 154 12.03 0.49 -40.51
C PHE A 154 13.17 0.19 -41.50
N GLY A 155 14.39 0.03 -40.98
CA GLY A 155 15.60 -0.19 -41.79
C GLY A 155 16.11 1.07 -42.50
N GLY A 156 15.63 2.26 -42.12
CA GLY A 156 15.96 3.52 -42.75
C GLY A 156 15.99 4.70 -41.79
N GLU A 157 16.16 5.90 -42.35
CA GLU A 157 16.21 7.15 -41.61
C GLU A 157 14.82 7.62 -41.16
N ASN A 158 14.79 8.20 -39.97
CA ASN A 158 13.63 8.73 -39.29
C ASN A 158 14.00 10.09 -38.68
N THR A 159 13.04 11.00 -38.62
CA THR A 159 13.17 12.29 -37.94
C THR A 159 12.24 12.33 -36.75
N LEU A 160 12.77 12.55 -35.54
CA LEU A 160 12.00 12.89 -34.36
C LEU A 160 12.05 14.41 -34.17
N ALA A 161 10.88 15.05 -34.14
CA ALA A 161 10.73 16.47 -33.89
C ALA A 161 9.90 16.68 -32.61
N VAL A 162 10.36 17.57 -31.72
CA VAL A 162 9.65 17.91 -30.48
C VAL A 162 9.41 19.40 -30.48
N ARG A 163 8.13 19.78 -30.46
CA ARG A 163 7.65 21.15 -30.27
C ARG A 163 7.46 21.36 -28.79
N LEU A 164 8.08 22.39 -28.23
CA LEU A 164 8.04 22.71 -26.82
C LEU A 164 7.53 24.14 -26.63
N TYR A 165 6.75 24.37 -25.57
CA TYR A 165 6.32 25.68 -25.13
C TYR A 165 6.68 25.87 -23.66
N ASP A 166 7.63 26.75 -23.40
CA ASP A 166 8.01 27.19 -22.05
C ASP A 166 7.14 28.38 -21.67
N MET A 167 6.50 28.30 -20.49
CA MET A 167 5.63 29.35 -20.00
C MET A 167 6.42 30.46 -19.34
N ASN A 168 6.89 30.24 -18.12
CA ASN A 168 7.70 31.21 -17.38
C ASN A 168 8.69 30.46 -16.50
N GLY A 169 9.84 31.08 -16.25
CA GLY A 169 10.89 30.48 -15.44
C GLY A 169 12.02 29.97 -16.32
N GLY A 170 12.49 28.75 -16.02
CA GLY A 170 13.61 28.15 -16.75
C GLY A 170 13.15 26.98 -17.61
N GLY A 171 13.19 27.14 -18.93
CA GLY A 171 12.86 26.08 -19.86
C GLY A 171 13.95 25.03 -20.12
N GLY A 172 13.57 23.95 -20.77
CA GLY A 172 14.50 23.00 -21.38
C GLY A 172 14.06 21.55 -21.31
N TRP A 173 15.00 20.68 -21.65
CA TRP A 173 14.86 19.23 -21.64
C TRP A 173 15.92 18.68 -20.70
N TYR A 174 15.55 18.45 -19.45
CA TYR A 174 16.51 18.44 -18.35
C TYR A 174 16.88 17.04 -17.84
N GLU A 175 16.09 16.02 -18.17
CA GLU A 175 16.37 14.65 -17.73
C GLU A 175 15.92 13.61 -18.76
N GLY A 176 16.68 12.52 -18.87
CA GLY A 176 16.40 11.37 -19.73
C GLY A 176 15.65 10.23 -19.00
N PRO A 177 15.68 9.00 -19.55
CA PRO A 177 16.32 8.63 -20.81
C PRO A 177 15.57 9.18 -22.02
N VAL A 178 16.32 9.58 -23.07
CA VAL A 178 15.76 10.01 -24.37
C VAL A 178 16.04 8.94 -25.43
N GLY A 179 14.99 8.36 -26.02
CA GLY A 179 15.19 7.28 -26.98
C GLY A 179 13.92 6.64 -27.54
N ILE A 180 14.12 5.71 -28.48
CA ILE A 180 13.08 4.81 -28.98
C ILE A 180 13.33 3.42 -28.43
N PHE A 181 12.41 2.95 -27.60
CA PHE A 181 12.51 1.71 -26.85
C PHE A 181 11.35 0.79 -27.20
N SER A 182 11.60 -0.51 -27.34
CA SER A 182 10.54 -1.51 -27.25
C SER A 182 10.02 -1.59 -25.82
N LYS A 183 8.79 -2.09 -25.62
CA LYS A 183 8.15 -2.21 -24.31
C LYS A 183 9.04 -2.87 -23.22
N ASP A 184 9.75 -3.94 -23.55
CA ASP A 184 10.71 -4.59 -22.65
C ASP A 184 11.89 -3.70 -22.28
N ALA A 185 12.42 -2.93 -23.24
CA ALA A 185 13.47 -1.95 -22.98
C ALA A 185 12.96 -0.73 -22.18
N VAL A 186 11.70 -0.31 -22.35
CA VAL A 186 11.09 0.72 -21.47
C VAL A 186 11.04 0.19 -20.04
N ARG A 187 10.54 -1.04 -19.85
CA ARG A 187 10.46 -1.66 -18.53
C ARG A 187 11.82 -1.72 -17.82
N GLU A 188 12.89 -2.02 -18.54
CA GLU A 188 14.26 -2.05 -18.00
C GLU A 188 14.85 -0.65 -17.80
N ASN A 189 14.91 0.16 -18.86
CA ASN A 189 15.63 1.44 -18.86
C ASN A 189 14.87 2.58 -18.17
N VAL A 190 13.54 2.50 -18.09
CA VAL A 190 12.71 3.57 -17.50
C VAL A 190 12.20 3.19 -16.11
N TYR A 191 11.81 1.93 -15.90
CA TYR A 191 11.22 1.47 -14.65
C TYR A 191 12.16 0.58 -13.81
N GLY A 192 13.37 0.27 -14.30
CA GLY A 192 14.34 -0.54 -13.57
C GLY A 192 13.92 -2.01 -13.37
N ILE A 193 12.92 -2.49 -14.11
CA ILE A 193 12.40 -3.85 -14.00
C ILE A 193 13.06 -4.71 -15.09
N SER A 194 14.10 -5.45 -14.69
CA SER A 194 14.81 -6.39 -15.56
C SER A 194 14.43 -7.84 -15.27
N GLY A 195 14.66 -8.72 -16.25
CA GLY A 195 14.45 -10.15 -16.11
C GLY A 195 13.98 -10.83 -17.40
N PRO A 196 14.17 -12.15 -17.53
CA PRO A 196 13.65 -12.89 -18.67
C PRO A 196 12.13 -12.99 -18.61
N LEU A 197 11.50 -13.20 -19.78
CA LEU A 197 10.10 -13.62 -19.82
C LEU A 197 9.92 -14.90 -19.00
N ALA A 198 8.81 -14.97 -18.27
CA ALA A 198 8.44 -16.15 -17.51
C ALA A 198 8.18 -17.35 -18.43
N SER A 199 8.30 -18.56 -17.88
CA SER A 199 7.98 -19.78 -18.64
C SER A 199 6.52 -19.80 -19.12
N ALA A 200 6.23 -20.61 -20.15
CA ALA A 200 4.87 -20.78 -20.65
C ALA A 200 3.89 -21.26 -19.56
N GLU A 201 4.36 -22.10 -18.63
CA GLU A 201 3.56 -22.58 -17.49
C GLU A 201 3.23 -21.45 -16.50
N GLN A 202 4.22 -20.66 -16.11
CA GLN A 202 4.03 -19.50 -15.24
C GLN A 202 3.12 -18.45 -15.88
N THR A 203 3.30 -18.19 -17.17
CA THR A 203 2.47 -17.27 -17.95
C THR A 203 1.02 -17.76 -18.04
N ALA A 204 0.80 -19.06 -18.27
CA ALA A 204 -0.55 -19.64 -18.28
C ALA A 204 -1.22 -19.53 -16.91
N ALA A 205 -0.47 -19.74 -15.83
CA ALA A 205 -0.98 -19.60 -14.46
C ALA A 205 -1.38 -18.16 -14.14
N VAL A 206 -0.56 -17.17 -14.51
CA VAL A 206 -0.89 -15.74 -14.37
C VAL A 206 -2.13 -15.37 -15.20
N ASN A 207 -2.24 -15.85 -16.43
CA ASN A 207 -3.42 -15.57 -17.26
C ASN A 207 -4.71 -16.15 -16.67
N ALA A 208 -4.65 -17.36 -16.10
CA ALA A 208 -5.77 -17.96 -15.38
C ALA A 208 -6.16 -17.14 -14.14
N PHE A 209 -5.17 -16.62 -13.41
CA PHE A 209 -5.38 -15.71 -12.28
C PHE A 209 -6.12 -14.42 -12.72
N LEU A 210 -5.63 -13.74 -13.76
CA LEU A 210 -6.23 -12.48 -14.22
C LEU A 210 -7.67 -12.73 -14.70
N ALA A 211 -7.92 -13.87 -15.36
CA ALA A 211 -9.27 -14.29 -15.73
C ALA A 211 -10.17 -14.53 -14.51
N ALA A 212 -9.65 -15.09 -13.42
CA ALA A 212 -10.40 -15.28 -12.18
C ALA A 212 -10.78 -13.94 -11.53
N GLN A 213 -9.88 -12.95 -11.50
CA GLN A 213 -10.19 -11.59 -11.03
C GLN A 213 -11.28 -10.93 -11.88
N ARG A 214 -11.16 -10.99 -13.21
CA ARG A 214 -12.18 -10.45 -14.12
C ARG A 214 -13.55 -11.10 -13.92
N ALA A 215 -13.60 -12.43 -13.83
CA ALA A 215 -14.84 -13.17 -13.59
C ALA A 215 -15.46 -12.85 -12.21
N ALA A 216 -14.63 -12.67 -11.18
CA ALA A 216 -15.07 -12.31 -9.85
C ALA A 216 -15.74 -10.93 -9.83
N LEU A 217 -15.15 -9.92 -10.46
CA LEU A 217 -15.74 -8.57 -10.52
C LEU A 217 -16.99 -8.51 -11.40
N ALA A 218 -16.97 -9.19 -12.56
CA ALA A 218 -18.13 -9.26 -13.46
C ALA A 218 -19.35 -9.93 -12.80
N SER A 219 -19.13 -10.87 -11.86
CA SER A 219 -20.18 -11.54 -11.10
C SER A 219 -20.51 -10.88 -9.76
N GLY A 220 -19.84 -9.79 -9.40
CA GLY A 220 -19.98 -9.12 -8.10
C GLY A 220 -19.44 -9.93 -6.91
N ASN A 221 -18.66 -10.98 -7.14
CA ASN A 221 -18.12 -11.87 -6.12
C ASN A 221 -16.79 -11.34 -5.56
N ILE A 222 -16.85 -10.30 -4.72
CA ILE A 222 -15.67 -9.68 -4.10
C ILE A 222 -14.84 -10.70 -3.30
N ARG A 223 -15.48 -11.69 -2.65
CA ARG A 223 -14.75 -12.73 -1.91
C ARG A 223 -13.86 -13.56 -2.83
N ALA A 224 -14.32 -13.89 -4.03
CA ALA A 224 -13.51 -14.60 -5.02
C ALA A 224 -12.34 -13.74 -5.50
N TYR A 225 -12.54 -12.43 -5.70
CA TYR A 225 -11.45 -11.52 -6.04
C TYR A 225 -10.39 -11.47 -4.93
N LEU A 226 -10.81 -11.26 -3.67
CA LEU A 226 -9.88 -11.17 -2.54
C LEU A 226 -9.15 -12.49 -2.25
N ALA A 227 -9.71 -13.64 -2.62
CA ALA A 227 -9.03 -14.93 -2.50
C ALA A 227 -7.82 -15.04 -3.45
N THR A 228 -7.73 -14.19 -4.47
CA THR A 228 -6.58 -14.11 -5.38
C THR A 228 -5.41 -13.31 -4.78
N LEU A 229 -5.70 -12.40 -3.85
CA LEU A 229 -4.67 -11.55 -3.23
C LEU A 229 -3.99 -12.27 -2.06
N ASP A 230 -2.70 -12.02 -1.86
CA ASP A 230 -1.98 -12.48 -0.67
C ASP A 230 -2.61 -11.91 0.62
N LYS A 231 -2.30 -12.51 1.77
CA LYS A 231 -2.75 -11.97 3.07
C LYS A 231 -2.10 -10.62 3.39
N ASP A 232 -0.86 -10.41 2.95
CA ASP A 232 -0.09 -9.18 3.17
C ASP A 232 -0.10 -8.29 1.91
N TYR A 233 -1.11 -8.46 1.04
CA TYR A 233 -1.23 -7.70 -0.20
C TYR A 233 -1.15 -6.20 0.07
N PHE A 234 -0.22 -5.54 -0.62
CA PHE A 234 -0.08 -4.08 -0.61
C PHE A 234 0.38 -3.59 -1.98
N HIS A 235 -0.47 -2.82 -2.66
CA HIS A 235 -0.18 -2.28 -3.99
C HIS A 235 -0.55 -0.80 -4.02
N ASP A 236 0.43 0.08 -4.21
CA ASP A 236 0.21 1.54 -4.31
C ASP A 236 -0.76 2.07 -3.24
N GLY A 237 -0.41 1.85 -1.97
CA GLY A 237 -1.22 2.31 -0.83
C GLY A 237 -2.42 1.46 -0.46
N ARG A 238 -2.74 0.42 -1.24
CA ARG A 238 -3.95 -0.39 -1.03
C ARG A 238 -3.60 -1.70 -0.36
N SER A 239 -3.95 -1.81 0.92
CA SER A 239 -4.04 -3.11 1.58
C SER A 239 -5.20 -3.93 1.02
N LYS A 240 -5.21 -5.22 1.33
CA LYS A 240 -6.33 -6.12 0.98
C LYS A 240 -7.67 -5.59 1.48
N GLU A 241 -7.71 -5.05 2.70
CA GLU A 241 -8.90 -4.48 3.33
C GLU A 241 -9.34 -3.20 2.63
N ARG A 242 -8.40 -2.32 2.25
CA ARG A 242 -8.71 -1.10 1.51
C ARG A 242 -9.29 -1.43 0.14
N ARG A 243 -8.67 -2.37 -0.59
CA ARG A 243 -9.16 -2.86 -1.88
C ARG A 243 -10.56 -3.48 -1.77
N GLU A 244 -10.83 -4.22 -0.69
CA GLU A 244 -12.17 -4.74 -0.42
C GLU A 244 -13.21 -3.61 -0.27
N ARG A 245 -12.91 -2.59 0.53
CA ARG A 245 -13.82 -1.45 0.73
C ARG A 245 -14.10 -0.71 -0.58
N GLU A 246 -13.06 -0.40 -1.36
CA GLU A 246 -13.18 0.25 -2.67
C GLU A 246 -14.11 -0.54 -3.61
N LEU A 247 -13.79 -1.82 -3.83
CA LEU A 247 -14.57 -2.65 -4.75
C LEU A 247 -16.01 -2.83 -4.30
N ARG A 248 -16.27 -2.90 -3.00
CA ARG A 248 -17.64 -2.95 -2.45
C ARG A 248 -18.39 -1.65 -2.68
N SER A 249 -17.72 -0.51 -2.48
CA SER A 249 -18.30 0.82 -2.72
C SER A 249 -18.67 0.97 -4.20
N TRP A 250 -17.72 0.72 -5.10
CA TRP A 250 -17.95 0.80 -6.55
C TRP A 250 -19.01 -0.19 -7.03
N LEU A 251 -19.06 -1.41 -6.47
CA LEU A 251 -20.09 -2.39 -6.82
C LEU A 251 -21.47 -1.99 -6.30
N ALA A 252 -21.56 -1.39 -5.11
CA ALA A 252 -22.82 -0.89 -4.56
C ALA A 252 -23.39 0.23 -5.42
N GLU A 253 -22.52 1.07 -5.97
CA GLU A 253 -22.89 2.16 -6.87
C GLU A 253 -23.23 1.66 -8.29
N SER A 254 -22.39 0.79 -8.85
CA SER A 254 -22.43 0.37 -10.26
C SER A 254 -23.31 -0.86 -10.53
N GLY A 255 -23.54 -1.70 -9.52
CA GLY A 255 -24.18 -3.01 -9.66
C GLY A 255 -23.27 -4.10 -10.27
N THR A 256 -22.47 -3.75 -11.28
CA THR A 256 -21.46 -4.63 -11.91
C THR A 256 -20.19 -3.87 -12.21
N LEU A 257 -19.03 -4.55 -12.14
CA LEU A 257 -17.73 -3.96 -12.48
C LEU A 257 -17.07 -4.76 -13.60
N THR A 258 -16.43 -4.05 -14.52
CA THR A 258 -15.65 -4.65 -15.62
C THR A 258 -14.18 -4.33 -15.41
N LEU A 259 -13.38 -5.36 -15.14
CA LEU A 259 -11.93 -5.28 -15.12
C LEU A 259 -11.38 -5.65 -16.50
N THR A 260 -10.54 -4.77 -17.04
CA THR A 260 -9.83 -5.02 -18.30
C THR A 260 -8.34 -4.89 -18.06
N ASP A 261 -7.60 -5.89 -18.49
CA ASP A 261 -6.14 -5.86 -18.59
C ASP A 261 -5.82 -5.74 -20.09
N GLY A 262 -4.89 -4.86 -20.45
CA GLY A 262 -4.41 -4.66 -21.81
C GLY A 262 -3.51 -5.80 -22.26
N GLU A 263 -2.47 -5.49 -23.05
CA GLU A 263 -1.43 -6.47 -23.34
C GLU A 263 -0.74 -6.90 -22.03
N VAL A 264 -0.58 -8.21 -21.84
CA VAL A 264 -0.01 -8.81 -20.63
C VAL A 264 1.34 -9.42 -20.98
N GLU A 265 2.40 -8.90 -20.37
CA GLU A 265 3.70 -9.55 -20.35
C GLU A 265 4.03 -10.02 -18.93
N VAL A 266 4.63 -11.21 -18.82
CA VAL A 266 5.03 -11.78 -17.52
C VAL A 266 6.53 -11.97 -17.50
N VAL A 267 7.18 -11.35 -16.53
CA VAL A 267 8.63 -11.36 -16.33
C VAL A 267 8.98 -12.01 -15.01
N GLN A 268 10.10 -12.71 -14.97
CA GLN A 268 10.67 -13.18 -13.72
C GLN A 268 11.58 -12.12 -13.12
N GLY A 269 11.17 -11.56 -11.98
CA GLY A 269 11.99 -10.60 -11.23
C GLY A 269 13.23 -11.25 -10.62
N ALA A 270 14.22 -10.43 -10.24
CA ALA A 270 15.49 -10.89 -9.67
C ALA A 270 15.31 -11.67 -8.34
N ASP A 271 14.26 -11.38 -7.59
CA ASP A 271 13.85 -12.07 -6.35
C ASP A 271 13.07 -13.38 -6.60
N GLY A 272 12.87 -13.76 -7.87
CA GLY A 272 12.09 -14.92 -8.28
C GLY A 272 10.58 -14.71 -8.23
N SER A 273 10.10 -13.48 -7.97
CA SER A 273 8.70 -13.10 -8.16
C SER A 273 8.34 -13.08 -9.65
N LEU A 274 7.04 -13.18 -9.94
CA LEU A 274 6.54 -12.88 -11.29
C LEU A 274 5.99 -11.46 -11.29
N ILE A 275 6.39 -10.68 -12.29
CA ILE A 275 5.96 -9.31 -12.49
C ILE A 275 5.13 -9.27 -13.77
N VAL A 276 3.92 -8.75 -13.66
CA VAL A 276 2.98 -8.61 -14.78
C VAL A 276 2.93 -7.15 -15.19
N ASP A 277 3.39 -6.88 -16.40
CA ASP A 277 3.30 -5.58 -17.04
C ASP A 277 2.03 -5.53 -17.89
N THR A 278 1.08 -4.70 -17.48
CA THR A 278 -0.20 -4.52 -18.18
C THR A 278 -0.81 -3.15 -17.93
N ASN A 279 -1.69 -2.72 -18.83
CA ASN A 279 -2.54 -1.56 -18.61
C ASN A 279 -3.88 -2.01 -18.03
N ARG A 280 -4.14 -1.68 -16.76
CA ARG A 280 -5.33 -2.13 -16.04
C ARG A 280 -6.34 -1.01 -15.88
N THR A 281 -7.62 -1.31 -16.14
CA THR A 281 -8.74 -0.39 -15.91
C THR A 281 -9.94 -1.11 -15.28
N ILE A 282 -10.69 -0.39 -14.45
CA ILE A 282 -11.96 -0.86 -13.87
C ILE A 282 -13.05 0.15 -14.21
N THR A 283 -14.08 -0.32 -14.92
CA THR A 283 -15.21 0.49 -15.36
C THR A 283 -16.53 -0.07 -14.82
N GLY A 284 -17.55 0.79 -14.83
CA GLY A 284 -18.89 0.46 -14.39
C GLY A 284 -19.85 1.59 -14.74
N THR A 285 -20.78 1.88 -13.83
CA THR A 285 -21.72 2.98 -13.94
C THR A 285 -21.78 3.80 -12.65
N ARG A 286 -21.99 5.11 -12.79
CA ARG A 286 -22.25 6.10 -11.73
C ARG A 286 -23.47 6.90 -12.18
N ASP A 287 -24.50 6.97 -11.34
CA ASP A 287 -25.80 7.58 -11.68
C ASP A 287 -26.42 7.05 -13.00
N GLY A 288 -26.19 5.77 -13.29
CA GLY A 288 -26.68 5.11 -14.51
C GLY A 288 -25.94 5.48 -15.79
N GLN A 289 -24.86 6.26 -15.73
CA GLN A 289 -23.97 6.57 -16.85
C GLN A 289 -22.66 5.77 -16.77
N PRO A 290 -22.02 5.42 -17.90
CA PRO A 290 -20.70 4.80 -17.89
C PRO A 290 -19.69 5.63 -17.08
N TYR A 291 -18.96 4.96 -16.20
CA TYR A 291 -17.96 5.60 -15.33
C TYR A 291 -16.70 4.74 -15.24
N THR A 292 -15.56 5.41 -15.14
CA THR A 292 -14.25 4.78 -14.98
C THR A 292 -13.79 4.97 -13.55
N PHE A 293 -13.92 3.93 -12.74
CA PHE A 293 -13.50 3.94 -11.33
C PHE A 293 -11.98 3.87 -11.20
N GLN A 294 -11.33 3.09 -12.06
CA GLN A 294 -9.88 3.05 -12.18
C GLN A 294 -9.50 3.34 -13.64
N PRO A 295 -8.95 4.54 -13.94
CA PRO A 295 -8.43 4.87 -15.26
C PRO A 295 -7.41 3.84 -15.76
N ALA A 296 -7.32 3.68 -17.08
CA ALA A 296 -6.30 2.82 -17.66
C ALA A 296 -4.91 3.40 -17.38
N ALA A 297 -4.14 2.70 -16.57
CA ALA A 297 -2.77 3.05 -16.25
C ALA A 297 -1.88 1.81 -16.37
N GLN A 298 -0.60 2.01 -16.71
CA GLN A 298 0.38 0.95 -16.65
C GLN A 298 0.56 0.50 -15.20
N GLN A 299 0.59 -0.82 -15.00
CA GLN A 299 0.71 -1.45 -13.68
C GLN A 299 1.73 -2.58 -13.76
N PHE A 300 2.53 -2.69 -12.71
CA PHE A 300 3.46 -3.80 -12.49
C PHE A 300 2.96 -4.64 -11.31
N LEU A 301 2.08 -5.60 -11.60
CA LEU A 301 1.50 -6.46 -10.58
C LEU A 301 2.53 -7.53 -10.19
N ARG A 302 2.82 -7.68 -8.90
CA ARG A 302 3.77 -8.69 -8.41
C ARG A 302 3.08 -9.90 -7.82
N PHE A 303 3.67 -11.07 -8.05
CA PHE A 303 3.15 -12.36 -7.67
C PHE A 303 4.19 -13.24 -6.98
N SER A 304 3.72 -14.00 -6.01
CA SER A 304 4.48 -15.11 -5.44
C SER A 304 4.55 -16.26 -6.45
N SER A 305 5.77 -16.66 -6.84
CA SER A 305 5.97 -17.79 -7.74
C SER A 305 5.59 -19.14 -7.12
N SER A 306 5.50 -19.24 -5.79
CA SER A 306 5.14 -20.47 -5.08
C SER A 306 3.65 -20.63 -4.81
N THR A 307 2.97 -19.53 -4.47
CA THR A 307 1.54 -19.55 -4.11
C THR A 307 0.64 -19.04 -5.24
N LEU A 308 1.21 -18.39 -6.25
CA LEU A 308 0.50 -17.77 -7.38
C LEU A 308 -0.59 -16.77 -6.94
N THR A 309 -0.38 -16.11 -5.80
CA THR A 309 -1.17 -14.98 -5.33
C THR A 309 -0.50 -13.66 -5.71
N GLU A 310 -1.31 -12.63 -5.91
CA GLU A 310 -0.82 -11.26 -6.11
C GLU A 310 -0.41 -10.68 -4.75
N THR A 311 0.85 -10.31 -4.61
CA THR A 311 1.41 -9.71 -3.39
C THR A 311 1.31 -8.18 -3.42
N GLY A 312 1.19 -7.60 -4.61
CA GLY A 312 1.34 -6.16 -4.82
C GLY A 312 2.81 -5.72 -4.77
N ASN A 313 3.05 -4.45 -5.09
CA ASN A 313 4.40 -3.89 -5.24
C ASN A 313 5.02 -3.36 -3.93
N ALA A 314 4.28 -3.38 -2.82
CA ALA A 314 4.70 -2.81 -1.53
C ALA A 314 5.16 -1.34 -1.63
N SER A 315 4.72 -0.60 -2.65
CA SER A 315 5.15 0.78 -2.87
C SER A 315 4.71 1.68 -1.72
N ARG A 316 5.64 2.46 -1.17
CA ARG A 316 5.36 3.49 -0.17
C ARG A 316 5.15 4.87 -0.76
N PHE A 317 5.44 5.04 -2.06
CA PHE A 317 5.30 6.30 -2.77
C PHE A 317 4.40 6.10 -3.98
N PHE A 318 3.21 6.70 -3.96
CA PHE A 318 2.17 6.42 -4.95
C PHE A 318 1.19 7.58 -5.09
N ARG A 319 0.52 7.64 -6.25
CA ARG A 319 -0.47 8.64 -6.62
C ARG A 319 -1.88 8.17 -6.22
N GLU A 320 -2.69 9.10 -5.74
CA GLU A 320 -4.08 8.87 -5.33
C GLU A 320 -4.97 10.05 -5.72
N THR A 321 -6.29 9.86 -5.61
CA THR A 321 -7.25 10.95 -5.82
C THR A 321 -8.26 11.03 -4.69
N VAL A 322 -8.73 12.25 -4.42
CA VAL A 322 -9.97 12.50 -3.66
C VAL A 322 -11.07 12.83 -4.65
N ASP A 323 -12.15 12.05 -4.64
CA ASP A 323 -13.37 12.37 -5.39
C ASP A 323 -14.05 13.59 -4.72
N SER A 324 -13.77 14.81 -5.22
CA SER A 324 -14.26 16.04 -4.60
C SER A 324 -15.69 16.37 -5.02
N THR A 325 -16.58 16.53 -4.02
CA THR A 325 -17.94 17.02 -4.27
C THR A 325 -17.93 18.53 -4.43
N LEU A 326 -17.07 19.24 -3.70
CA LEU A 326 -16.93 20.69 -3.77
C LEU A 326 -16.41 21.18 -5.13
N GLU A 327 -15.47 20.45 -5.74
CA GLU A 327 -14.92 20.80 -7.06
C GLU A 327 -15.69 20.16 -8.21
N GLY A 328 -16.43 19.06 -7.96
CA GLY A 328 -17.15 18.32 -8.97
C GLY A 328 -16.26 17.43 -9.85
N SER A 329 -14.99 17.28 -9.48
CA SER A 329 -14.00 16.45 -10.15
C SER A 329 -13.00 15.84 -9.14
N PRO A 330 -12.37 14.71 -9.45
CA PRO A 330 -11.30 14.18 -8.61
C PRO A 330 -10.09 15.12 -8.56
N ARG A 331 -9.45 15.22 -7.40
CA ARG A 331 -8.19 15.96 -7.19
C ARG A 331 -7.08 14.98 -6.84
N GLU A 332 -5.94 15.09 -7.51
CA GLU A 332 -4.81 14.20 -7.23
C GLU A 332 -4.00 14.64 -6.00
N PHE A 333 -3.40 13.66 -5.33
CA PHE A 333 -2.32 13.86 -4.37
C PHE A 333 -1.33 12.70 -4.44
N VAL A 334 -0.06 12.96 -4.17
CA VAL A 334 0.94 11.91 -3.96
C VAL A 334 1.06 11.61 -2.47
N THR A 335 1.20 10.33 -2.14
CA THR A 335 1.36 9.86 -0.76
C THR A 335 2.72 9.20 -0.62
N TYR A 336 3.42 9.57 0.45
CA TYR A 336 4.58 8.85 0.94
C TYR A 336 4.27 8.24 2.32
N LEU A 337 4.54 6.95 2.48
CA LEU A 337 4.44 6.22 3.74
C LEU A 337 5.84 5.95 4.31
N PRO A 338 6.07 6.15 5.62
CA PRO A 338 7.39 5.94 6.22
C PRO A 338 7.81 4.46 6.21
N PRO A 339 9.12 4.15 6.30
CA PRO A 339 9.65 2.79 6.19
C PRO A 339 8.96 1.78 7.12
N SER A 340 8.73 2.14 8.38
CA SER A 340 8.08 1.24 9.33
C SER A 340 6.60 0.96 9.05
N TYR A 341 5.95 1.67 8.13
CA TYR A 341 4.50 1.55 7.90
C TYR A 341 4.08 0.12 7.59
N LEU A 342 4.76 -0.56 6.66
CA LEU A 342 4.39 -1.94 6.29
C LEU A 342 4.80 -2.97 7.35
N GLU A 343 5.83 -2.67 8.15
CA GLU A 343 6.36 -3.58 9.16
C GLU A 343 5.59 -3.50 10.49
N GLU A 344 5.10 -2.32 10.85
CA GLU A 344 4.47 -2.03 12.14
C GLU A 344 2.96 -1.73 11.94
N PRO A 345 2.10 -2.71 11.58
CA PRO A 345 0.73 -2.48 11.09
C PRO A 345 -0.24 -1.85 12.09
N ASN A 346 0.15 -1.69 13.36
CA ASN A 346 -0.67 -1.08 14.40
C ASN A 346 -0.17 0.30 14.85
N ARG A 347 0.98 0.76 14.35
CA ARG A 347 1.48 2.10 14.63
C ARG A 347 0.65 3.17 13.91
N SER A 348 0.53 4.35 14.50
CA SER A 348 -0.05 5.53 13.83
C SER A 348 1.01 6.61 13.73
N TYR A 349 0.91 7.44 12.70
CA TYR A 349 1.96 8.38 12.31
C TYR A 349 1.46 9.82 12.29
N PRO A 350 2.29 10.81 12.65
CA PRO A 350 2.07 12.19 12.27
C PRO A 350 1.92 12.36 10.76
N VAL A 351 1.31 13.46 10.33
CA VAL A 351 1.15 13.80 8.92
C VAL A 351 1.76 15.17 8.63
N VAL A 352 2.60 15.25 7.60
CA VAL A 352 3.07 16.52 7.03
C VAL A 352 2.46 16.68 5.65
N TYR A 353 1.73 17.76 5.42
CA TYR A 353 1.29 18.12 4.06
C TYR A 353 2.35 19.00 3.42
N LEU A 354 2.86 18.58 2.27
CA LEU A 354 3.97 19.20 1.56
C LEU A 354 3.46 19.82 0.25
N PHE A 355 3.40 21.15 0.22
CA PHE A 355 2.77 21.93 -0.84
C PHE A 355 3.76 22.43 -1.89
N HIS A 356 3.37 22.27 -3.15
CA HIS A 356 4.20 22.57 -4.30
C HIS A 356 4.25 24.06 -4.71
N GLY A 357 5.19 24.39 -5.59
CA GLY A 357 5.36 25.71 -6.19
C GLY A 357 4.30 26.07 -7.24
N ILE A 358 4.31 27.31 -7.72
CA ILE A 358 3.45 27.73 -8.85
C ILE A 358 3.84 26.96 -10.12
N ASN A 359 2.89 26.68 -11.02
CA ASN A 359 3.03 25.80 -12.19
C ASN A 359 3.41 24.33 -11.88
N GLY A 360 3.59 23.97 -10.61
CA GLY A 360 3.77 22.58 -10.18
C GLY A 360 2.44 21.81 -10.06
N GLY A 361 2.54 20.64 -9.46
CA GLY A 361 1.42 19.75 -9.14
C GLY A 361 1.80 18.75 -8.05
N SER A 362 0.90 17.86 -7.69
CA SER A 362 1.14 16.74 -6.76
C SER A 362 2.37 15.90 -7.09
N ARG A 363 2.75 15.82 -8.37
CA ARG A 363 3.84 14.98 -8.89
C ARG A 363 5.17 15.71 -9.03
N GLU A 364 5.26 17.00 -8.66
CA GLU A 364 6.53 17.76 -8.77
C GLU A 364 7.67 17.18 -7.92
N TRP A 365 7.34 16.30 -6.98
CA TRP A 365 8.26 15.71 -6.04
C TRP A 365 8.93 14.44 -6.58
N GLU A 366 8.36 13.83 -7.62
CA GLU A 366 8.92 12.63 -8.25
C GLU A 366 10.27 12.88 -8.92
N PRO A 367 10.46 13.89 -9.80
CA PRO A 367 11.79 14.18 -10.38
C PRO A 367 12.79 14.71 -9.35
N ARG A 368 12.39 14.91 -8.10
CA ARG A 368 13.26 15.34 -6.98
C ARG A 368 13.66 14.17 -6.09
N ASP A 369 13.27 12.94 -6.43
CA ASP A 369 13.46 11.73 -5.63
C ASP A 369 13.05 11.97 -4.16
N ILE A 370 11.90 12.60 -3.96
CA ILE A 370 11.48 13.04 -2.62
C ILE A 370 11.36 11.88 -1.64
N ASP A 371 11.01 10.69 -2.13
CA ASP A 371 10.89 9.48 -1.34
C ASP A 371 12.25 9.02 -0.81
N ASP A 372 13.31 9.10 -1.62
CA ASP A 372 14.69 8.85 -1.18
C ASP A 372 15.17 9.92 -0.18
N VAL A 373 14.83 11.19 -0.42
CA VAL A 373 15.13 12.28 0.52
C VAL A 373 14.47 12.00 1.88
N LEU A 374 13.17 11.68 1.88
CA LEU A 374 12.42 11.36 3.08
C LEU A 374 12.96 10.10 3.78
N ASP A 375 13.27 9.02 3.03
CA ASP A 375 13.94 7.83 3.57
C ASP A 375 15.24 8.18 4.30
N GLY A 376 16.05 9.07 3.71
CA GLY A 376 17.26 9.61 4.35
C GLY A 376 16.98 10.33 5.66
N LEU A 377 15.93 11.15 5.74
CA LEU A 377 15.54 11.85 6.96
C LEU A 377 15.17 10.88 8.09
N TRP A 378 14.44 9.81 7.78
CA TRP A 378 14.07 8.80 8.78
C TRP A 378 15.28 8.00 9.24
N ALA A 379 16.21 7.68 8.32
CA ALA A 379 17.47 7.03 8.65
C ALA A 379 18.35 7.88 9.58
N GLU A 380 18.25 9.22 9.53
CA GLU A 380 18.89 10.14 10.47
C GLU A 380 18.22 10.17 11.87
N GLY A 381 17.11 9.46 12.07
CA GLY A 381 16.40 9.37 13.34
C GLY A 381 15.40 10.51 13.58
N LEU A 382 14.95 11.20 12.53
CA LEU A 382 13.76 12.06 12.63
C LEU A 382 12.52 11.20 12.86
N ALA A 383 11.51 11.78 13.51
CA ALA A 383 10.24 11.09 13.72
C ALA A 383 9.52 10.84 12.39
N GLU A 384 9.37 9.56 12.04
CA GLU A 384 8.66 9.13 10.84
C GLU A 384 7.25 9.73 10.77
N SER A 385 6.90 10.25 9.59
CA SER A 385 5.57 10.78 9.30
C SER A 385 5.09 10.34 7.92
N ILE A 386 3.77 10.33 7.75
CA ILE A 386 3.15 10.23 6.42
C ILE A 386 3.27 11.60 5.76
N VAL A 387 3.70 11.65 4.51
CA VAL A 387 3.77 12.91 3.76
C VAL A 387 2.74 12.89 2.64
N ILE A 388 1.89 13.91 2.62
CA ILE A 388 0.83 14.08 1.61
C ILE A 388 1.16 15.29 0.75
N MET A 389 1.23 15.10 -0.56
CA MET A 389 1.62 16.10 -1.55
C MET A 389 0.44 16.38 -2.48
N PRO A 390 -0.50 17.26 -2.08
CA PRO A 390 -1.70 17.50 -2.85
C PRO A 390 -1.43 18.39 -4.07
N ASP A 391 -2.17 18.13 -5.15
CA ASP A 391 -2.23 19.05 -6.28
C ASP A 391 -3.03 20.30 -5.88
N GLY A 392 -2.35 21.43 -5.86
CA GLY A 392 -2.86 22.78 -5.65
C GLY A 392 -3.10 23.56 -6.94
N GLU A 393 -2.77 22.98 -8.11
CA GLU A 393 -2.60 23.68 -9.37
C GLU A 393 -1.85 25.02 -9.15
N SER A 394 -2.25 26.11 -9.80
CA SER A 394 -1.79 27.46 -9.46
C SER A 394 -2.85 28.27 -8.71
N LEU A 395 -3.66 27.59 -7.88
CA LEU A 395 -4.80 28.18 -7.16
C LEU A 395 -4.40 28.83 -5.83
N TRP A 396 -3.10 28.98 -5.54
CA TRP A 396 -2.59 29.62 -4.32
C TRP A 396 -3.18 29.05 -3.03
N TYR A 397 -3.53 27.76 -3.01
CA TYR A 397 -4.06 27.08 -1.81
C TYR A 397 -5.26 27.80 -1.18
N ALA A 398 -6.11 28.39 -2.04
CA ALA A 398 -7.22 29.27 -1.66
C ALA A 398 -8.51 28.90 -2.41
N ASP A 399 -9.65 29.28 -1.84
CA ASP A 399 -10.93 29.21 -2.53
C ASP A 399 -10.98 30.36 -3.56
N GLN A 400 -11.00 30.03 -4.85
CA GLN A 400 -10.98 31.04 -5.90
C GLN A 400 -12.35 31.74 -6.04
N PRO A 401 -12.40 33.09 -6.15
CA PRO A 401 -13.67 33.80 -6.35
C PRO A 401 -14.40 33.33 -7.61
N ASN A 402 -15.58 32.73 -7.45
CA ASN A 402 -16.36 32.09 -8.53
C ASN A 402 -15.62 30.95 -9.26
N GLY A 403 -14.65 30.31 -8.60
CA GLY A 403 -13.85 29.22 -9.14
C GLY A 403 -13.78 28.01 -8.21
N VAL A 404 -12.65 27.30 -8.28
CA VAL A 404 -12.39 26.07 -7.52
C VAL A 404 -12.27 26.39 -6.02
N PRO A 405 -13.11 25.80 -5.15
CA PRO A 405 -13.04 25.97 -3.69
C PRO A 405 -11.96 25.07 -3.06
N TRP A 406 -10.72 25.21 -3.52
CA TRP A 406 -9.63 24.26 -3.22
C TRP A 406 -9.32 24.16 -1.72
N ARG A 407 -9.26 25.30 -1.02
CA ARG A 407 -8.92 25.31 0.41
C ARG A 407 -10.01 24.63 1.24
N SER A 408 -11.26 24.85 0.88
CA SER A 408 -12.41 24.18 1.49
C SER A 408 -12.36 22.67 1.20
N MET A 409 -12.09 22.25 -0.03
CA MET A 409 -11.90 20.84 -0.41
C MET A 409 -10.78 20.19 0.41
N PHE A 410 -9.61 20.82 0.47
CA PHE A 410 -8.48 20.33 1.23
C PHE A 410 -8.84 20.08 2.71
N LEU A 411 -9.45 21.07 3.36
CA LEU A 411 -9.77 21.00 4.79
C LEU A 411 -10.94 20.06 5.14
N THR A 412 -11.90 19.87 4.22
CA THR A 412 -13.18 19.20 4.53
C THR A 412 -13.40 17.88 3.82
N GLU A 413 -12.63 17.58 2.77
CA GLU A 413 -12.74 16.33 2.00
C GLU A 413 -11.40 15.58 2.02
N MET A 414 -10.29 16.21 1.61
CA MET A 414 -9.00 15.52 1.50
C MET A 414 -8.40 15.14 2.86
N MET A 415 -8.29 16.08 3.81
CA MET A 415 -7.74 15.78 5.13
C MET A 415 -8.51 14.65 5.86
N PRO A 416 -9.86 14.67 5.89
CA PRO A 416 -10.63 13.54 6.44
C PRO A 416 -10.42 12.22 5.69
N LEU A 417 -10.27 12.25 4.35
CA LEU A 417 -9.94 11.04 3.58
C LEU A 417 -8.59 10.46 4.01
N VAL A 418 -7.57 11.30 4.16
CA VAL A 418 -6.23 10.89 4.62
C VAL A 418 -6.31 10.23 6.00
N ASP A 419 -7.03 10.85 6.95
CA ASP A 419 -7.21 10.29 8.29
C ASP A 419 -8.05 8.99 8.32
N ALA A 420 -8.90 8.77 7.30
CA ALA A 420 -9.74 7.57 7.19
C ALA A 420 -9.00 6.40 6.51
N GLU A 421 -8.15 6.68 5.53
CA GLU A 421 -7.48 5.66 4.71
C GLU A 421 -6.10 5.27 5.25
N TYR A 422 -5.43 6.15 5.99
CA TYR A 422 -4.11 5.91 6.55
C TYR A 422 -4.11 5.92 8.08
N ARG A 423 -3.11 5.27 8.68
CA ARG A 423 -2.96 5.23 10.14
C ARG A 423 -2.31 6.51 10.64
N THR A 424 -3.11 7.58 10.71
CA THR A 424 -2.66 8.89 11.16
C THR A 424 -2.86 9.09 12.67
N LEU A 425 -2.15 10.07 13.23
CA LEU A 425 -2.48 10.70 14.51
C LEU A 425 -3.28 11.98 14.21
N PRO A 426 -4.62 11.96 14.23
CA PRO A 426 -5.43 12.98 13.58
C PRO A 426 -5.65 14.27 14.42
N THR A 427 -4.71 14.63 15.30
CA THR A 427 -4.78 15.84 16.14
C THR A 427 -3.79 16.90 15.65
N ARG A 428 -4.01 18.16 16.05
CA ARG A 428 -3.18 19.28 15.58
C ARG A 428 -1.70 19.11 15.93
N GLU A 429 -1.43 18.49 17.07
CA GLU A 429 -0.08 18.27 17.60
C GLU A 429 0.76 17.41 16.67
N PHE A 430 0.12 16.54 15.88
CA PHE A 430 0.77 15.60 14.98
C PHE A 430 0.50 15.93 13.50
N ARG A 431 0.14 17.19 13.21
CA ARG A 431 -0.10 17.66 11.84
C ARG A 431 0.73 18.91 11.52
N GLY A 432 1.63 18.76 10.55
CA GLY A 432 2.48 19.81 10.03
C GLY A 432 2.09 20.25 8.63
N LEU A 433 2.45 21.49 8.28
CA LEU A 433 2.40 22.01 6.90
C LEU A 433 3.80 22.45 6.49
N SER A 434 4.22 22.05 5.30
CA SER A 434 5.44 22.51 4.65
C SER A 434 5.12 22.87 3.20
N GLY A 435 5.94 23.73 2.58
CA GLY A 435 5.79 23.98 1.15
C GLY A 435 6.80 24.96 0.61
N VAL A 436 6.93 24.98 -0.72
CA VAL A 436 7.91 25.78 -1.45
C VAL A 436 7.23 26.90 -2.25
N SER A 437 7.78 28.12 -2.25
CA SER A 437 7.29 29.24 -3.08
C SER A 437 5.79 29.56 -2.85
N MET A 438 4.91 29.28 -3.82
CA MET A 438 3.44 29.32 -3.65
C MET A 438 2.96 28.40 -2.51
N GLY A 439 3.56 27.22 -2.38
CA GLY A 439 3.31 26.27 -1.30
C GLY A 439 3.74 26.77 0.06
N GLY A 440 4.82 27.56 0.14
CA GLY A 440 5.24 28.22 1.38
C GLY A 440 4.21 29.25 1.87
N PHE A 441 3.62 30.01 0.93
CA PHE A 441 2.43 30.83 1.22
C PHE A 441 1.26 29.96 1.71
N GLY A 442 0.97 28.86 1.03
CA GLY A 442 -0.13 27.95 1.37
C GLY A 442 0.00 27.36 2.79
N ALA A 443 1.19 26.88 3.14
CA ALA A 443 1.49 26.29 4.43
C ALA A 443 1.20 27.26 5.59
N TYR A 444 1.69 28.51 5.48
CA TYR A 444 1.44 29.52 6.50
C TYR A 444 0.00 30.04 6.47
N SER A 445 -0.55 30.33 5.30
CA SER A 445 -1.91 30.88 5.17
C SER A 445 -2.97 29.93 5.71
N ILE A 446 -2.87 28.63 5.38
CA ILE A 446 -3.77 27.59 5.89
C ILE A 446 -3.52 27.37 7.38
N GLY A 447 -2.27 27.16 7.78
CA GLY A 447 -1.90 26.86 9.16
C GLY A 447 -2.37 27.92 10.16
N LEU A 448 -1.99 29.18 9.92
CA LEU A 448 -2.30 30.30 10.82
C LEU A 448 -3.81 30.55 10.97
N SER A 449 -4.61 30.16 9.98
CA SER A 449 -6.07 30.33 10.01
C SER A 449 -6.81 29.12 10.58
N ASN A 450 -6.11 28.02 10.87
CA ASN A 450 -6.68 26.78 11.39
C ASN A 450 -5.88 26.26 12.59
N PRO A 451 -5.77 27.05 13.69
CA PRO A 451 -5.01 26.68 14.88
C PRO A 451 -5.48 25.38 15.52
N ASP A 452 -6.73 24.97 15.32
CA ASP A 452 -7.29 23.72 15.81
C ASP A 452 -6.82 22.48 15.04
N LYS A 453 -6.13 22.66 13.90
CA LYS A 453 -5.77 21.56 12.98
C LYS A 453 -4.28 21.33 12.80
N PHE A 454 -3.45 22.36 13.02
CA PHE A 454 -2.01 22.32 12.76
C PHE A 454 -1.21 22.93 13.91
N SER A 455 0.02 22.43 14.14
CA SER A 455 0.93 22.95 15.18
C SER A 455 2.34 23.26 14.71
N SER A 456 2.74 22.91 13.49
CA SER A 456 4.07 23.23 12.97
C SER A 456 4.02 23.63 11.51
N LEU A 457 4.67 24.74 11.16
CA LEU A 457 4.56 25.40 9.85
C LEU A 457 5.94 25.69 9.26
N ALA A 458 6.17 25.20 8.05
CA ALA A 458 7.40 25.38 7.29
C ALA A 458 7.15 26.07 5.94
N SER A 459 8.03 26.99 5.57
CA SER A 459 7.97 27.72 4.31
C SER A 459 9.36 27.81 3.68
N HIS A 460 9.56 27.08 2.59
CA HIS A 460 10.77 27.11 1.78
C HIS A 460 10.63 28.19 0.71
N ILE A 461 11.54 29.16 0.65
CA ILE A 461 11.57 30.27 -0.33
C ILE A 461 10.17 30.83 -0.63
N GLY A 462 9.37 31.02 0.43
CA GLY A 462 7.92 31.19 0.29
C GLY A 462 7.46 32.61 0.03
N ALA A 463 6.33 32.75 -0.67
CA ALA A 463 5.70 34.03 -0.98
C ALA A 463 4.97 34.67 0.23
N LEU A 464 5.67 34.87 1.35
CA LEU A 464 5.11 35.27 2.65
C LEU A 464 4.53 36.70 2.68
N SER A 465 4.85 37.53 1.68
CA SER A 465 4.31 38.88 1.48
C SER A 465 3.22 38.93 0.39
N PHE A 466 2.85 37.81 -0.21
CA PHE A 466 1.84 37.74 -1.26
C PHE A 466 0.43 37.60 -0.68
N SER A 467 -0.57 38.11 -1.39
CA SER A 467 -2.00 37.97 -1.06
C SER A 467 -2.74 37.42 -2.28
N SER A 468 -3.55 36.40 -2.07
CA SER A 468 -4.37 35.77 -3.12
C SER A 468 -5.82 35.60 -2.66
N ALA A 469 -6.78 35.64 -3.59
CA ALA A 469 -8.20 35.38 -3.34
C ALA A 469 -8.81 36.15 -2.13
N GLY A 470 -8.30 37.35 -1.84
CA GLY A 470 -8.74 38.16 -0.69
C GLY A 470 -8.19 37.71 0.68
N LEU A 471 -7.31 36.71 0.72
CA LEU A 471 -6.61 36.29 1.92
C LEU A 471 -5.51 37.31 2.29
N PRO A 472 -5.29 37.59 3.59
CA PRO A 472 -4.15 38.39 4.04
C PRO A 472 -2.83 37.68 3.73
N THR A 473 -1.74 38.44 3.66
CA THR A 473 -0.40 37.86 3.55
C THR A 473 -0.04 37.12 4.84
N PRO A 474 0.71 36.01 4.79
CA PRO A 474 1.24 35.34 5.98
C PRO A 474 1.94 36.30 6.94
N LEU A 475 2.76 37.21 6.41
CA LEU A 475 3.44 38.23 7.21
C LEU A 475 2.46 39.16 7.95
N ALA A 476 1.37 39.58 7.30
CA ALA A 476 0.34 40.40 7.92
C ALA A 476 -0.46 39.63 8.99
N GLN A 477 -0.71 38.33 8.77
CA GLN A 477 -1.35 37.47 9.77
C GLN A 477 -0.51 37.37 11.04
N VAL A 478 0.78 37.04 10.92
CA VAL A 478 1.69 36.95 12.06
C VAL A 478 1.82 38.29 12.80
N ALA A 479 1.88 39.40 12.07
CA ALA A 479 1.90 40.74 12.69
C ALA A 479 0.64 41.00 13.53
N GLY A 480 -0.53 40.56 13.05
CA GLY A 480 -1.83 40.74 13.72
C GLY A 480 -2.12 39.79 14.88
N MET A 481 -1.47 38.63 14.96
CA MET A 481 -1.67 37.65 16.04
C MET A 481 -0.97 38.04 17.35
N THR A 482 -1.50 37.59 18.48
CA THR A 482 -0.86 37.77 19.80
C THR A 482 0.30 36.79 19.99
N THR A 483 1.18 37.05 20.95
CA THR A 483 2.27 36.13 21.30
C THR A 483 1.69 34.76 21.70
N GLU A 484 0.61 34.71 22.49
CA GLU A 484 -0.01 33.46 22.93
C GLU A 484 -0.54 32.63 21.75
N GLN A 485 -1.13 33.29 20.75
CA GLN A 485 -1.60 32.60 19.54
C GLN A 485 -0.46 32.04 18.71
N LEU A 486 0.66 32.78 18.62
CA LEU A 486 1.83 32.37 17.86
C LEU A 486 2.63 31.29 18.58
N SER A 487 2.74 31.32 19.91
CA SER A 487 3.39 30.29 20.72
C SER A 487 2.68 28.93 20.70
N ALA A 488 1.53 28.83 20.05
CA ALA A 488 0.88 27.55 19.77
C ALA A 488 1.50 26.80 18.56
N TYR A 489 2.44 27.42 17.85
CA TYR A 489 3.08 26.86 16.67
C TYR A 489 4.60 26.83 16.80
N ASP A 490 5.21 25.83 16.15
CA ASP A 490 6.62 25.87 15.77
C ASP A 490 6.76 26.38 14.32
N PHE A 491 7.71 27.28 14.10
CA PHE A 491 7.91 27.96 12.81
C PHE A 491 9.27 27.68 12.21
N TYR A 492 9.26 27.31 10.93
CA TYR A 492 10.42 27.23 10.06
C TYR A 492 10.18 28.09 8.81
N PHE A 493 11.15 28.88 8.39
CA PHE A 493 11.10 29.52 7.08
C PHE A 493 12.49 29.86 6.55
N ASP A 494 12.72 29.66 5.27
CA ASP A 494 13.95 30.07 4.59
C ASP A 494 13.66 30.96 3.38
N ALA A 495 14.73 31.55 2.86
CA ALA A 495 14.75 32.29 1.60
C ALA A 495 16.16 32.28 1.01
N CYS A 496 16.32 32.78 -0.22
CA CYS A 496 17.63 32.91 -0.86
C CYS A 496 17.96 34.38 -1.15
N GLU A 497 19.22 34.78 -1.01
CA GLU A 497 19.63 36.18 -1.15
C GLU A 497 19.40 36.75 -2.57
N PHE A 498 19.62 35.95 -3.61
CA PHE A 498 19.45 36.36 -5.01
C PHE A 498 18.21 35.77 -5.67
N ASP A 499 17.23 35.37 -4.87
CA ASP A 499 15.89 35.02 -5.34
C ASP A 499 15.30 36.14 -6.22
N GLU A 500 14.88 35.78 -7.42
CA GLU A 500 14.35 36.68 -8.45
C GLU A 500 13.06 37.39 -8.01
N TYR A 501 12.29 36.77 -7.11
CA TYR A 501 11.06 37.29 -6.51
C TYR A 501 11.29 38.04 -5.19
N ARG A 502 12.52 38.07 -4.66
CA ARG A 502 12.91 38.81 -3.44
C ARG A 502 12.13 38.38 -2.19
N PHE A 503 11.88 37.07 -2.05
CA PHE A 503 11.19 36.51 -0.89
C PHE A 503 11.97 36.63 0.43
N ASP A 504 13.28 36.85 0.35
CA ASP A 504 14.17 37.15 1.46
C ASP A 504 13.76 38.37 2.29
N ASN A 505 13.15 39.39 1.67
CA ASN A 505 12.62 40.55 2.39
C ASN A 505 11.49 40.17 3.35
N ALA A 506 10.59 39.29 2.90
CA ALA A 506 9.46 38.84 3.70
C ALA A 506 9.93 37.91 4.83
N ALA A 507 10.87 37.01 4.57
CA ALA A 507 11.50 36.16 5.59
C ALA A 507 12.16 36.98 6.70
N ARG A 508 13.00 37.99 6.36
CA ARG A 508 13.60 38.89 7.37
C ARG A 508 12.56 39.64 8.19
N SER A 509 11.49 40.11 7.55
CA SER A 509 10.40 40.82 8.23
C SER A 509 9.60 39.89 9.16
N MET A 510 9.39 38.65 8.74
CA MET A 510 8.75 37.60 9.54
C MET A 510 9.55 37.32 10.81
N SER A 511 10.86 37.09 10.67
CA SER A 511 11.76 36.87 11.81
C SER A 511 11.80 38.06 12.76
N ALA A 512 11.92 39.28 12.25
CA ALA A 512 11.91 40.48 13.09
C ALA A 512 10.61 40.60 13.89
N THR A 513 9.47 40.26 13.28
CA THR A 513 8.15 40.30 13.92
C THR A 513 8.05 39.24 15.03
N LEU A 514 8.41 37.99 14.75
CA LEU A 514 8.39 36.90 15.73
C LEU A 514 9.36 37.14 16.89
N THR A 515 10.56 37.64 16.59
CA THR A 515 11.57 38.04 17.59
C THR A 515 11.03 39.12 18.52
N THR A 516 10.40 40.17 17.96
CA THR A 516 9.82 41.27 18.74
C THR A 516 8.70 40.78 19.66
N LYS A 517 7.96 39.75 19.25
CA LYS A 517 6.89 39.12 20.04
C LYS A 517 7.40 38.05 21.01
N GLY A 518 8.69 37.72 21.00
CA GLY A 518 9.28 36.69 21.86
C GLY A 518 8.92 35.25 21.48
N VAL A 519 8.58 35.00 20.20
CA VAL A 519 8.18 33.68 19.70
C VAL A 519 9.40 32.96 19.11
N PRO A 520 9.77 31.76 19.63
CA PRO A 520 10.81 30.94 19.04
C PRO A 520 10.48 30.55 17.60
N HIS A 521 11.49 30.61 16.73
CA HIS A 521 11.37 30.22 15.32
C HIS A 521 12.75 29.90 14.76
N THR A 522 12.79 29.03 13.75
CA THR A 522 13.98 28.70 12.98
C THR A 522 13.87 29.37 11.62
N TRP A 523 14.91 30.07 11.18
CA TRP A 523 14.93 30.66 9.86
C TRP A 523 16.34 30.88 9.34
N LEU A 524 16.47 30.98 8.02
CA LEU A 524 17.73 31.31 7.36
C LEU A 524 17.49 32.09 6.06
N VAL A 525 18.55 32.74 5.58
CA VAL A 525 18.63 33.22 4.20
C VAL A 525 19.90 32.63 3.61
N GLU A 526 19.75 31.76 2.63
CA GLU A 526 20.88 31.08 2.00
C GLU A 526 21.70 32.09 1.17
N PRO A 527 22.99 32.27 1.48
CA PRO A 527 23.86 33.15 0.73
C PRO A 527 24.00 32.67 -0.71
N GLU A 528 24.07 33.58 -1.66
CA GLU A 528 24.29 33.25 -3.07
C GLU A 528 23.19 32.41 -3.77
N GLY A 529 22.18 31.95 -3.03
CA GLY A 529 21.07 31.15 -3.56
C GLY A 529 20.10 31.94 -4.45
N ARG A 530 19.39 31.22 -5.33
CA ARG A 530 18.36 31.72 -6.25
C ARG A 530 17.04 30.99 -6.04
N HIS A 531 15.99 31.33 -6.80
CA HIS A 531 14.70 30.63 -6.73
C HIS A 531 14.75 29.25 -7.42
N ASN A 532 15.52 28.31 -6.86
CA ASN A 532 15.75 26.98 -7.42
C ASN A 532 15.98 25.91 -6.35
N ASP A 533 15.90 24.64 -6.76
CA ASP A 533 16.02 23.48 -5.86
C ASP A 533 17.34 23.44 -5.09
N ALA A 534 18.45 23.87 -5.71
CA ALA A 534 19.75 23.92 -5.06
C ALA A 534 19.77 24.81 -3.81
N CYS A 535 18.92 25.85 -3.76
CA CYS A 535 18.83 26.70 -2.59
C CYS A 535 18.02 26.06 -1.45
N TRP A 536 16.84 25.49 -1.71
CA TRP A 536 15.89 25.13 -0.64
C TRP A 536 15.83 23.64 -0.30
N MET A 537 16.08 22.73 -1.26
CA MET A 537 16.01 21.29 -1.02
C MET A 537 16.95 20.81 0.10
N PRO A 538 18.21 21.31 0.23
CA PRO A 538 19.08 20.94 1.35
C PRO A 538 18.49 21.25 2.73
N HIS A 539 17.56 22.20 2.79
CA HIS A 539 16.93 22.69 4.01
C HIS A 539 15.61 21.98 4.35
N LEU A 540 15.10 21.09 3.48
CA LEU A 540 13.96 20.23 3.80
C LEU A 540 14.21 19.43 5.09
N ARG A 541 15.46 19.01 5.29
CA ARG A 541 15.91 18.36 6.53
C ARG A 541 15.64 19.20 7.77
N ASP A 542 15.87 20.52 7.71
CA ASP A 542 15.73 21.40 8.87
C ASP A 542 14.27 21.65 9.21
N SER A 543 13.40 21.79 8.20
CA SER A 543 11.96 21.92 8.41
C SER A 543 11.33 20.63 8.94
N PHE A 544 11.72 19.46 8.41
CA PHE A 544 11.26 18.17 8.92
C PHE A 544 11.81 17.85 10.31
N ARG A 545 13.02 18.31 10.65
CA ARG A 545 13.52 18.26 12.02
C ARG A 545 12.62 19.05 12.97
N MET A 546 12.24 20.28 12.59
CA MET A 546 11.28 21.07 13.39
C MET A 546 9.95 20.32 13.56
N HIS A 547 9.37 19.77 12.50
CA HIS A 547 8.14 18.97 12.61
C HIS A 547 8.32 17.77 13.56
N SER A 548 9.41 17.02 13.41
CA SER A 548 9.78 15.90 14.27
C SER A 548 9.88 16.30 15.75
N ASP A 549 10.57 17.41 16.04
CA ASP A 549 10.74 17.91 17.40
C ASP A 549 9.41 18.38 18.01
N ASN A 550 8.56 19.05 17.21
CA ASN A 550 7.18 19.39 17.58
C ASN A 550 6.35 18.13 17.94
N PHE A 551 6.44 17.06 17.13
CA PHE A 551 5.68 15.83 17.39
C PHE A 551 6.15 15.16 18.69
N ARG A 552 7.47 15.06 18.89
CA ARG A 552 8.07 14.48 20.10
C ARG A 552 7.76 15.29 21.35
N SER A 553 7.85 16.61 21.28
CA SER A 553 7.52 17.51 22.40
C SER A 553 6.03 17.43 22.76
N SER A 554 5.17 17.12 21.79
CA SER A 554 3.74 16.89 21.96
C SER A 554 3.38 15.46 22.41
N GLY A 555 4.38 14.62 22.70
CA GLY A 555 4.16 13.30 23.28
C GLY A 555 4.11 12.15 22.29
N LEU A 556 4.65 12.30 21.07
CA LEU A 556 4.85 11.17 20.16
C LEU A 556 5.70 10.09 20.84
N VAL A 557 5.17 8.86 20.91
CA VAL A 557 5.90 7.70 21.45
C VAL A 557 6.29 6.79 20.30
N GLU A 558 7.57 6.81 19.93
CA GLU A 558 8.14 5.96 18.89
C GLU A 558 8.65 4.66 19.50
N ASP A 559 7.96 3.54 19.31
CA ASP A 559 8.37 2.25 19.84
C ASP A 559 8.43 1.23 18.72
N THR A 560 9.65 0.87 18.34
CA THR A 560 9.93 -0.05 17.24
C THR A 560 10.32 -1.45 17.75
N ILE A 561 10.48 -1.60 19.07
CA ILE A 561 10.87 -2.86 19.68
C ILE A 561 9.61 -3.68 19.91
N ARG A 562 9.56 -4.87 19.30
CA ARG A 562 8.43 -5.79 19.51
C ARG A 562 8.53 -6.45 20.88
N PRO A 563 7.38 -6.74 21.52
CA PRO A 563 7.38 -7.52 22.75
C PRO A 563 7.88 -8.94 22.48
N THR A 564 8.36 -9.61 23.52
CA THR A 564 8.71 -11.04 23.48
C THR A 564 7.64 -11.84 24.20
N ALA A 565 7.18 -12.94 23.60
CA ALA A 565 6.27 -13.90 24.22
C ALA A 565 6.90 -15.29 24.33
N THR A 566 6.70 -15.94 25.48
CA THR A 566 7.26 -17.25 25.84
C THR A 566 6.18 -18.14 26.44
N LEU A 567 5.97 -19.32 25.87
CA LEU A 567 5.09 -20.33 26.44
C LEU A 567 5.76 -20.99 27.65
N VAL A 568 5.15 -20.82 28.82
CA VAL A 568 5.60 -21.40 30.10
C VAL A 568 4.91 -22.74 30.37
N SER A 569 3.65 -22.87 29.96
CA SER A 569 2.88 -24.12 30.07
C SER A 569 1.93 -24.26 28.88
N PRO A 570 1.80 -25.44 28.27
CA PRO A 570 2.54 -26.67 28.59
C PRO A 570 3.99 -26.64 28.06
N THR A 571 4.87 -27.42 28.70
CA THR A 571 6.27 -27.61 28.26
C THR A 571 6.48 -28.90 27.45
N THR A 572 5.46 -29.76 27.37
CA THR A 572 5.46 -31.03 26.63
C THR A 572 4.17 -31.16 25.80
N ALA A 573 4.14 -32.05 24.81
CA ALA A 573 2.99 -32.20 23.92
C ALA A 573 1.79 -32.97 24.51
N GLY A 574 1.85 -33.39 25.79
CA GLY A 574 0.80 -34.20 26.42
C GLY A 574 0.96 -35.71 26.17
N PRO A 575 -0.13 -36.51 26.29
CA PRO A 575 -1.53 -36.07 26.38
C PRO A 575 -1.90 -35.42 27.71
N PHE A 576 -2.85 -34.48 27.68
CA PHE A 576 -3.36 -33.77 28.86
C PHE A 576 -4.85 -34.03 29.09
N PRO A 577 -5.29 -34.22 30.35
CA PRO A 577 -6.71 -34.36 30.68
C PRO A 577 -7.42 -33.01 30.65
N THR A 578 -6.70 -31.95 31.00
CA THR A 578 -7.09 -30.55 30.85
C THR A 578 -5.87 -29.74 30.44
N LEU A 579 -6.04 -28.78 29.55
CA LEU A 579 -4.94 -27.97 29.04
C LEU A 579 -4.84 -26.66 29.82
N THR A 580 -3.71 -26.43 30.50
CA THR A 580 -3.38 -25.13 31.10
C THR A 580 -2.35 -24.40 30.23
N LEU A 581 -2.75 -23.24 29.73
CA LEU A 581 -1.91 -22.35 28.95
C LEU A 581 -1.36 -21.27 29.86
N THR A 582 -0.03 -21.14 29.94
CA THR A 582 0.64 -20.00 30.58
C THR A 582 1.63 -19.40 29.60
N VAL A 583 1.50 -18.10 29.31
CA VAL A 583 2.40 -17.35 28.44
C VAL A 583 2.90 -16.13 29.19
N ASP A 584 4.22 -16.01 29.30
CA ASP A 584 4.87 -14.82 29.82
C ASP A 584 5.28 -13.90 28.67
N ALA A 585 5.17 -12.59 28.90
CA ALA A 585 5.63 -11.60 27.93
C ALA A 585 6.38 -10.45 28.59
N THR A 586 7.27 -9.84 27.81
CA THR A 586 8.08 -8.67 28.21
C THR A 586 8.18 -7.66 27.08
N ASP A 587 8.30 -6.39 27.44
CA ASP A 587 8.46 -5.26 26.51
C ASP A 587 9.28 -4.13 27.15
N ASN A 588 9.89 -3.26 26.33
CA ASN A 588 10.68 -2.12 26.78
C ASN A 588 9.84 -0.91 27.23
N LYS A 589 8.61 -0.72 26.70
CA LYS A 589 7.75 0.43 27.04
C LYS A 589 6.44 0.03 27.69
N GLY A 590 5.92 -1.16 27.41
CA GLY A 590 4.76 -1.68 28.10
C GLY A 590 3.89 -2.58 27.25
N LEU A 591 3.18 -3.50 27.89
CA LEU A 591 2.31 -4.46 27.23
C LEU A 591 0.84 -4.02 27.27
N THR A 592 0.16 -4.12 26.13
CA THR A 592 -1.31 -4.00 26.08
C THR A 592 -1.98 -5.32 26.44
N ARG A 593 -1.55 -6.43 25.81
CA ARG A 593 -2.18 -7.75 26.00
C ARG A 593 -1.28 -8.93 25.66
N ILE A 594 -1.63 -10.09 26.18
CA ILE A 594 -1.02 -11.39 25.87
C ILE A 594 -2.13 -12.33 25.42
N VAL A 595 -1.89 -13.07 24.32
CA VAL A 595 -2.89 -13.95 23.68
C VAL A 595 -2.35 -15.38 23.60
N ALA A 596 -3.21 -16.36 23.89
CA ALA A 596 -2.95 -17.77 23.65
C ALA A 596 -4.22 -18.44 23.08
N ASN A 597 -4.21 -18.76 21.79
CA ASN A 597 -5.37 -19.31 21.11
C ASN A 597 -5.14 -20.79 20.76
N VAL A 598 -6.17 -21.61 20.82
CA VAL A 598 -6.12 -23.04 20.50
C VAL A 598 -6.83 -23.31 19.18
N TYR A 599 -6.15 -24.02 18.29
CA TYR A 599 -6.61 -24.36 16.95
C TYR A 599 -6.69 -25.88 16.76
N ARG A 600 -7.58 -26.30 15.88
CA ARG A 600 -7.61 -27.65 15.30
C ARG A 600 -7.44 -27.50 13.79
N GLY A 601 -6.26 -27.85 13.28
CA GLY A 601 -5.85 -27.46 11.94
C GLY A 601 -5.81 -25.93 11.80
N THR A 602 -6.55 -25.38 10.84
CA THR A 602 -6.67 -23.92 10.63
C THR A 602 -7.84 -23.29 11.37
N THR A 603 -8.71 -24.10 12.00
CA THR A 603 -9.92 -23.60 12.66
C THR A 603 -9.62 -23.21 14.10
N LEU A 604 -9.97 -21.98 14.49
CA LEU A 604 -9.90 -21.51 15.87
C LEU A 604 -10.97 -22.24 16.71
N VAL A 605 -10.52 -22.94 17.76
CA VAL A 605 -11.39 -23.69 18.68
C VAL A 605 -11.64 -22.90 19.95
N LYS A 606 -10.61 -22.26 20.49
CA LYS A 606 -10.70 -21.42 21.69
C LYS A 606 -9.79 -20.21 21.57
N SER A 607 -10.29 -19.05 21.99
CA SER A 607 -9.45 -17.87 22.19
C SER A 607 -9.35 -17.53 23.68
N THR A 608 -8.14 -17.21 24.14
CA THR A 608 -7.87 -16.70 25.49
C THR A 608 -6.87 -15.56 25.44
N GLN A 609 -7.06 -14.56 26.31
CA GLN A 609 -6.19 -13.40 26.40
C GLN A 609 -6.26 -12.75 27.79
N SER A 610 -5.22 -11.99 28.15
CA SER A 610 -5.20 -11.10 29.32
C SER A 610 -4.74 -9.70 28.90
N ALA A 611 -5.32 -8.66 29.48
CA ALA A 611 -4.75 -7.32 29.42
C ALA A 611 -3.53 -7.22 30.34
N ALA A 612 -2.51 -6.48 29.90
CA ALA A 612 -1.29 -6.23 30.68
C ALA A 612 -1.18 -4.78 31.19
N GLY A 613 -2.07 -3.88 30.74
CA GLY A 613 -2.26 -2.56 31.35
C GLY A 613 -1.04 -1.64 31.31
N GLY A 614 -0.15 -1.80 30.33
CA GLY A 614 1.08 -1.04 30.18
C GLY A 614 2.27 -1.59 30.97
N ALA A 615 2.16 -2.75 31.62
CA ALA A 615 3.28 -3.35 32.34
C ALA A 615 4.37 -3.82 31.37
N VAL A 616 5.64 -3.54 31.69
CA VAL A 616 6.81 -4.02 30.91
C VAL A 616 7.02 -5.54 30.99
N SER A 617 6.32 -6.22 31.90
CA SER A 617 6.23 -7.68 31.96
C SER A 617 4.88 -8.12 32.52
N ALA A 618 4.32 -9.20 31.98
CA ALA A 618 3.04 -9.76 32.41
C ALA A 618 2.93 -11.24 32.04
N SER A 619 1.96 -11.94 32.64
CA SER A 619 1.64 -13.34 32.35
C SER A 619 0.16 -13.50 32.02
N HIS A 620 -0.14 -14.35 31.04
CA HIS A 620 -1.49 -14.84 30.76
C HIS A 620 -1.59 -16.30 31.18
N THR A 621 -2.59 -16.64 31.99
CA THR A 621 -2.91 -18.03 32.34
C THR A 621 -4.37 -18.33 32.05
N ALA A 622 -4.63 -19.45 31.35
CA ALA A 622 -5.97 -19.93 31.07
C ALA A 622 -6.06 -21.46 31.15
N ASN A 623 -7.12 -21.96 31.77
CA ASN A 623 -7.48 -23.37 31.73
C ASN A 623 -8.51 -23.61 30.63
N VAL A 624 -8.21 -24.53 29.72
CA VAL A 624 -9.02 -24.83 28.55
C VAL A 624 -9.47 -26.29 28.59
N THR A 625 -10.78 -26.49 28.61
CA THR A 625 -11.40 -27.81 28.45
C THR A 625 -11.68 -28.04 26.97
N LEU A 626 -11.18 -29.15 26.43
CA LEU A 626 -11.28 -29.52 25.03
C LEU A 626 -11.66 -31.00 24.92
N PRO A 627 -12.40 -31.40 23.87
CA PRO A 627 -12.53 -32.81 23.53
C PRO A 627 -11.19 -33.44 23.18
N ASP A 628 -11.12 -34.77 23.19
CA ASP A 628 -9.92 -35.50 22.81
C ASP A 628 -9.46 -35.13 21.39
N GLY A 629 -8.14 -35.15 21.21
CA GLY A 629 -7.50 -34.98 19.91
C GLY A 629 -6.26 -34.08 19.94
N ALA A 630 -5.71 -33.86 18.75
CA ALA A 630 -4.56 -32.99 18.54
C ALA A 630 -4.99 -31.54 18.30
N TYR A 631 -4.24 -30.61 18.87
CA TYR A 631 -4.45 -29.17 18.77
C TYR A 631 -3.12 -28.44 18.63
N THR A 632 -3.19 -27.22 18.12
CA THR A 632 -2.06 -26.30 18.06
C THR A 632 -2.38 -25.05 18.88
N VAL A 633 -1.54 -24.75 19.87
CA VAL A 633 -1.56 -23.48 20.59
C VAL A 633 -0.79 -22.45 19.77
N ARG A 634 -1.38 -21.28 19.53
CA ARG A 634 -0.72 -20.12 18.93
C ARG A 634 -0.70 -18.97 19.93
N TYR A 635 0.45 -18.37 20.17
CA TYR A 635 0.60 -17.35 21.20
C TYR A 635 1.48 -16.19 20.75
N ASN A 636 1.16 -14.99 21.25
CA ASN A 636 1.89 -13.75 21.05
C ASN A 636 1.56 -12.73 22.14
N ALA A 637 2.26 -11.60 22.12
CA ALA A 637 1.99 -10.44 22.95
C ALA A 637 1.93 -9.17 22.09
N GLN A 638 1.21 -8.16 22.58
CA GLN A 638 1.09 -6.85 21.96
C GLN A 638 1.49 -5.76 22.97
N ASP A 639 2.31 -4.81 22.54
CA ASP A 639 2.74 -3.67 23.35
C ASP A 639 1.75 -2.49 23.33
N THR A 640 2.06 -1.40 24.03
CA THR A 640 1.24 -0.17 24.09
C THR A 640 1.27 0.66 22.82
N SER A 641 2.25 0.43 21.97
CA SER A 641 2.45 1.11 20.68
C SER A 641 1.85 0.31 19.51
N GLY A 642 1.32 -0.88 19.82
CA GLY A 642 0.63 -1.76 18.92
C GLY A 642 1.51 -2.87 18.34
N ASN A 643 2.82 -2.92 18.56
CA ASN A 643 3.64 -3.96 17.97
C ASN A 643 3.29 -5.32 18.55
N ILE A 644 3.32 -6.34 17.68
CA ILE A 644 3.00 -7.72 18.04
C ILE A 644 4.26 -8.57 17.92
N SER A 645 4.52 -9.39 18.92
CA SER A 645 5.58 -10.39 18.88
C SER A 645 5.35 -11.39 17.74
N ALA A 646 6.41 -12.00 17.21
CA ALA A 646 6.25 -13.14 16.31
C ALA A 646 5.29 -14.19 16.92
N THR A 647 4.28 -14.62 16.16
CA THR A 647 3.34 -15.64 16.64
C THR A 647 4.02 -16.98 16.64
N LYS A 648 4.19 -17.55 17.83
CA LYS A 648 4.80 -18.88 18.02
C LYS A 648 3.70 -19.93 18.15
N THR A 649 4.05 -21.17 17.81
CA THR A 649 3.12 -22.30 17.85
C THR A 649 3.67 -23.45 18.69
N PHE A 650 2.78 -24.22 19.31
CA PHE A 650 3.12 -25.42 20.06
C PHE A 650 2.00 -26.45 19.96
N ASP A 651 2.33 -27.67 19.52
CA ASP A 651 1.35 -28.75 19.34
C ASP A 651 1.13 -29.51 20.64
N VAL A 652 -0.14 -29.82 20.93
CA VAL A 652 -0.57 -30.50 22.14
C VAL A 652 -1.62 -31.56 21.81
N THR A 653 -1.63 -32.62 22.60
CA THR A 653 -2.67 -33.65 22.57
C THR A 653 -3.50 -33.55 23.83
N VAL A 654 -4.82 -33.56 23.69
CA VAL A 654 -5.76 -33.65 24.81
C VAL A 654 -6.41 -35.01 24.79
N ASP A 655 -6.54 -35.60 25.96
CA ASP A 655 -7.24 -36.85 26.22
C ASP A 655 -7.97 -36.70 27.56
N ALA A 656 -9.24 -36.32 27.47
CA ALA A 656 -10.13 -36.07 28.60
C ALA A 656 -11.04 -37.28 28.88
N THR A 657 -10.98 -38.33 28.05
CA THR A 657 -11.76 -39.55 28.25
C THR A 657 -11.14 -40.37 29.38
N LYS A 658 -11.99 -40.90 30.27
CA LYS A 658 -11.55 -41.75 31.37
C LYS A 658 -11.43 -43.21 30.92
N PRO A 659 -10.49 -43.98 31.48
CA PRO A 659 -10.34 -45.40 31.16
C PRO A 659 -11.59 -46.19 31.56
N THR A 660 -11.98 -47.16 30.75
CA THR A 660 -13.12 -48.04 31.03
C THR A 660 -12.67 -49.32 31.75
N VAL A 661 -13.46 -49.75 32.72
CA VAL A 661 -13.19 -50.95 33.53
C VAL A 661 -14.36 -51.91 33.42
N THR A 662 -14.14 -53.07 32.79
CA THR A 662 -15.17 -54.10 32.61
C THR A 662 -14.78 -55.38 33.32
N VAL A 663 -15.69 -55.96 34.11
CA VAL A 663 -15.47 -57.28 34.71
C VAL A 663 -15.60 -58.35 33.63
N LYS A 664 -14.60 -59.24 33.51
CA LYS A 664 -14.63 -60.34 32.55
C LYS A 664 -15.65 -61.41 32.94
N THR A 665 -16.28 -62.02 31.95
CA THR A 665 -17.32 -63.04 32.13
C THR A 665 -16.77 -64.44 31.88
N GLY A 666 -17.06 -65.39 32.77
CA GLY A 666 -16.70 -66.80 32.62
C GLY A 666 -16.14 -67.39 33.91
N ALA A 667 -16.56 -68.60 34.28
CA ALA A 667 -16.24 -69.20 35.58
C ALA A 667 -14.73 -69.40 35.84
N ASN A 668 -13.91 -69.42 34.78
CA ASN A 668 -12.45 -69.56 34.89
C ASN A 668 -11.72 -68.22 35.08
N GLU A 669 -12.39 -67.09 34.85
CA GLU A 669 -11.81 -65.74 34.98
C GLU A 669 -12.44 -64.94 36.11
N THR A 670 -13.74 -65.11 36.35
CA THR A 670 -14.52 -64.44 37.40
C THR A 670 -15.50 -65.42 38.03
N VAL A 671 -15.43 -65.56 39.36
CA VAL A 671 -16.34 -66.39 40.18
C VAL A 671 -17.09 -65.48 41.13
N GLY A 672 -18.37 -65.24 40.84
CA GLY A 672 -19.24 -64.32 41.58
C GLY A 672 -19.95 -63.33 40.66
N SER A 673 -20.80 -62.46 41.23
CA SER A 673 -21.55 -61.45 40.49
C SER A 673 -22.00 -60.32 41.42
N ASN A 674 -22.52 -59.23 40.85
CA ASN A 674 -23.11 -58.09 41.57
C ASN A 674 -22.17 -57.48 42.63
N GLY A 675 -20.89 -57.30 42.28
CA GLY A 675 -19.92 -56.66 43.16
C GLY A 675 -19.34 -57.56 44.26
N GLY A 676 -19.70 -58.85 44.32
CA GLY A 676 -19.13 -59.84 45.24
C GLY A 676 -18.52 -61.03 44.51
N TYR A 677 -17.22 -61.28 44.72
CA TYR A 677 -16.45 -62.27 43.96
C TYR A 677 -15.54 -63.10 44.88
N SER A 678 -15.24 -64.34 44.51
CA SER A 678 -14.11 -65.11 45.11
C SER A 678 -12.86 -65.04 44.22
N LEU A 679 -13.06 -64.68 42.95
CA LEU A 679 -12.04 -64.42 41.94
C LEU A 679 -12.64 -63.42 40.94
N VAL A 680 -11.92 -62.38 40.55
CA VAL A 680 -12.39 -61.42 39.54
C VAL A 680 -11.25 -61.04 38.60
N SER A 681 -11.57 -60.92 37.31
CA SER A 681 -10.66 -60.42 36.29
C SER A 681 -11.27 -59.20 35.60
N PHE A 682 -10.44 -58.23 35.24
CA PHE A 682 -10.86 -56.98 34.61
C PHE A 682 -10.24 -56.85 33.22
N LYS A 683 -11.07 -56.42 32.26
CA LYS A 683 -10.63 -55.88 30.97
C LYS A 683 -10.65 -54.36 31.04
N LEU A 684 -9.53 -53.75 30.71
CA LEU A 684 -9.32 -52.30 30.74
C LEU A 684 -9.17 -51.79 29.30
N TYR A 685 -9.76 -50.65 29.02
CA TYR A 685 -9.62 -49.99 27.73
C TYR A 685 -9.60 -48.48 27.84
N ASP A 686 -8.63 -47.90 27.13
CA ASP A 686 -8.58 -46.48 26.86
C ASP A 686 -7.91 -46.24 25.50
N ALA A 687 -8.46 -45.35 24.67
CA ALA A 687 -7.85 -45.02 23.37
C ALA A 687 -6.52 -44.25 23.53
N GLY A 688 -6.41 -43.41 24.57
CA GLY A 688 -5.20 -42.72 25.01
C GLY A 688 -4.23 -43.61 25.80
N LYS A 689 -4.56 -44.89 25.95
CA LYS A 689 -3.77 -45.98 26.55
C LYS A 689 -3.79 -46.01 28.08
N ILE A 690 -3.81 -47.22 28.62
CA ILE A 690 -3.76 -47.51 30.05
C ILE A 690 -2.31 -47.43 30.55
N ASP A 691 -2.03 -46.56 31.52
CA ASP A 691 -0.72 -46.41 32.19
C ASP A 691 -0.54 -47.50 33.24
N LYS A 692 -1.39 -47.46 34.27
CA LYS A 692 -1.26 -48.32 35.45
C LYS A 692 -2.58 -48.55 36.15
N VAL A 693 -2.56 -49.49 37.08
CA VAL A 693 -3.63 -49.68 38.06
C VAL A 693 -3.10 -49.63 39.49
N VAL A 694 -3.96 -49.22 40.41
CA VAL A 694 -3.70 -49.21 41.84
C VAL A 694 -4.82 -49.97 42.54
N LEU A 695 -4.49 -51.10 43.17
CA LEU A 695 -5.43 -51.91 43.93
C LEU A 695 -5.10 -51.81 45.42
N ASN A 696 -6.00 -51.19 46.19
CA ASN A 696 -5.81 -50.91 47.63
C ASN A 696 -4.44 -50.29 47.96
N GLY A 697 -3.96 -49.38 47.11
CA GLY A 697 -2.66 -48.71 47.27
C GLY A 697 -1.45 -49.45 46.68
N VAL A 698 -1.62 -50.66 46.15
CA VAL A 698 -0.56 -51.40 45.45
C VAL A 698 -0.61 -51.09 43.95
N VAL A 699 0.50 -50.58 43.41
CA VAL A 699 0.62 -50.15 42.00
C VAL A 699 1.06 -51.31 41.10
N LYS A 700 0.48 -51.39 39.89
CA LYS A 700 0.98 -52.20 38.77
C LYS A 700 0.96 -51.39 37.48
N ASP A 701 2.14 -51.27 36.90
CA ASP A 701 2.36 -50.70 35.57
C ASP A 701 1.79 -51.65 34.48
N LEU A 702 1.14 -51.08 33.47
CA LEU A 702 0.49 -51.76 32.35
C LEU A 702 1.05 -51.35 30.97
N SER A 703 2.21 -50.67 30.97
CA SER A 703 3.04 -50.44 29.78
C SER A 703 2.39 -49.64 28.65
N ASN A 704 1.46 -48.73 28.98
CA ASN A 704 0.88 -47.76 28.04
C ASN A 704 0.24 -48.40 26.80
N ASN A 705 -0.67 -49.35 27.02
CA ASN A 705 -1.41 -50.04 25.95
C ASN A 705 -2.89 -49.65 25.93
N ALA A 706 -3.48 -49.59 24.74
CA ALA A 706 -4.91 -49.27 24.58
C ALA A 706 -5.81 -50.29 25.30
N TRP A 707 -5.39 -51.54 25.34
CA TRP A 707 -6.05 -52.63 26.06
C TRP A 707 -5.10 -53.20 27.10
N SER A 708 -5.61 -53.50 28.29
CA SER A 708 -4.86 -54.20 29.33
C SER A 708 -5.78 -55.07 30.16
N ASP A 709 -5.22 -56.09 30.79
CA ASP A 709 -5.96 -57.01 31.65
C ASP A 709 -5.37 -57.06 33.07
N VAL A 710 -6.27 -57.13 34.05
CA VAL A 710 -5.93 -57.42 35.44
C VAL A 710 -6.66 -58.70 35.83
N ASN A 711 -6.00 -59.83 35.61
CA ASN A 711 -6.62 -61.14 35.77
C ASN A 711 -6.39 -61.74 37.16
N PHE A 712 -7.33 -62.59 37.56
CA PHE A 712 -7.24 -63.50 38.69
C PHE A 712 -7.05 -62.83 40.06
N VAL A 713 -7.71 -61.68 40.26
CA VAL A 713 -7.69 -60.94 41.52
C VAL A 713 -8.52 -61.69 42.58
N LYS A 714 -7.88 -62.06 43.68
CA LYS A 714 -8.46 -62.74 44.86
C LYS A 714 -7.67 -62.34 46.11
N PRO A 715 -8.18 -62.57 47.34
CA PRO A 715 -7.46 -62.18 48.55
C PRO A 715 -6.01 -62.67 48.56
N GLY A 716 -5.07 -61.77 48.82
CA GLY A 716 -3.62 -62.05 48.80
C GLY A 716 -2.94 -61.89 47.44
N VAL A 717 -3.69 -61.66 46.34
CA VAL A 717 -3.13 -61.38 45.01
C VAL A 717 -3.18 -59.89 44.73
N PHE A 718 -2.05 -59.31 44.33
CA PHE A 718 -1.95 -57.94 43.82
C PHE A 718 -2.61 -56.88 44.74
N GLY A 719 -2.37 -56.96 46.05
CA GLY A 719 -2.92 -56.00 47.03
C GLY A 719 -4.40 -56.20 47.38
N ALA A 720 -5.07 -57.18 46.77
CA ALA A 720 -6.45 -57.50 47.08
C ALA A 720 -6.59 -58.13 48.48
N LYS A 721 -7.65 -57.79 49.20
CA LYS A 721 -7.98 -58.28 50.55
C LYS A 721 -9.38 -58.86 50.59
N ALA A 722 -9.66 -59.72 51.59
CA ALA A 722 -11.03 -60.14 51.86
C ALA A 722 -11.87 -58.92 52.29
N GLY A 723 -13.15 -58.90 51.91
CA GLY A 723 -14.03 -57.74 52.08
C GLY A 723 -13.89 -56.71 50.96
N ALA A 724 -14.06 -55.43 51.29
CA ALA A 724 -14.09 -54.34 50.28
C ALA A 724 -12.72 -54.03 49.68
N ASN A 725 -12.68 -53.78 48.37
CA ASN A 725 -11.49 -53.48 47.57
C ASN A 725 -11.78 -52.33 46.59
N SER A 726 -10.78 -51.47 46.39
CA SER A 726 -10.83 -50.34 45.45
C SER A 726 -9.74 -50.48 44.38
N LEU A 727 -10.14 -50.57 43.12
CA LEU A 727 -9.26 -50.58 41.95
C LEU A 727 -9.35 -49.22 41.24
N VAL A 728 -8.24 -48.47 41.22
CA VAL A 728 -8.13 -47.22 40.45
C VAL A 728 -7.31 -47.50 39.20
N VAL A 729 -7.87 -47.16 38.03
CA VAL A 729 -7.22 -47.32 36.73
C VAL A 729 -6.83 -45.95 36.20
N TYR A 730 -5.58 -45.81 35.76
CA TYR A 730 -5.01 -44.59 35.20
C TYR A 730 -4.72 -44.79 33.71
N ASP A 731 -5.04 -43.79 32.89
CA ASP A 731 -4.49 -43.68 31.53
C ASP A 731 -3.19 -42.85 31.52
N VAL A 732 -2.60 -42.70 30.33
CA VAL A 732 -1.35 -41.93 30.12
C VAL A 732 -1.53 -40.43 30.36
N ALA A 733 -2.73 -39.89 30.12
CA ALA A 733 -3.05 -38.49 30.41
C ALA A 733 -3.27 -38.24 31.91
N GLY A 734 -3.42 -39.30 32.71
CA GLY A 734 -3.68 -39.23 34.14
C GLY A 734 -5.17 -39.17 34.51
N ASN A 735 -6.11 -39.41 33.57
CA ASN A 735 -7.50 -39.60 33.97
C ASN A 735 -7.65 -40.91 34.74
N THR A 736 -8.68 -40.94 35.60
CA THR A 736 -8.91 -42.08 36.49
C THR A 736 -10.35 -42.57 36.49
N THR A 737 -10.47 -43.90 36.59
CA THR A 737 -11.72 -44.59 36.90
C THR A 737 -11.52 -45.51 38.10
N THR A 738 -12.38 -45.36 39.10
CA THR A 738 -12.37 -46.21 40.30
C THR A 738 -13.50 -47.23 40.25
N MET A 739 -13.17 -48.50 40.50
CA MET A 739 -14.12 -49.61 40.63
C MET A 739 -14.03 -50.20 42.04
N GLU A 740 -15.16 -50.21 42.74
CA GLU A 740 -15.30 -50.84 44.06
C GLU A 740 -15.88 -52.25 43.92
N PHE A 741 -15.32 -53.21 44.65
CA PHE A 741 -15.81 -54.60 44.67
C PHE A 741 -15.47 -55.31 45.99
N THR A 742 -16.16 -56.40 46.28
CA THR A 742 -15.97 -57.20 47.50
C THR A 742 -15.40 -58.57 47.14
N LEU A 743 -14.38 -59.03 47.87
CA LEU A 743 -13.84 -60.39 47.77
C LEU A 743 -14.27 -61.24 48.98
N ARG A 744 -14.78 -62.46 48.72
CA ARG A 744 -15.23 -63.42 49.73
C ARG A 744 -14.16 -64.43 50.10
#